data_AF-A0A8T3V3S0-F1
#
_entry.id   AF-A0A8T3V3S0-F1
#
_cell.length_a   1.000
_cell.length_b   1.000
_cell.length_c   1.000
_cell.angle_alpha   90.00
_cell.angle_beta   90.00
_cell.angle_gamma   90.00
#
_symmetry.space_group_name_H-M   'P 1'
#
loop_
_entity.id
_entity.type
_entity.pdbx_description
1 polymer ?
#
loop_
_entity_poly.entity_id
_entity_poly.type
_entity_poly.pdbx_seq_one_letter_code
_entity_poly.pdbx_strand_id
1 'polypeptide(L)'
;MISKKVTVTICGITFINGKTSANGGAIESNGFLTVKDSKFVNNYADYGALRGSSGSLTVYNTVFERNYGDGGGAAIDSYQTATKVVNCTFLNNNAHEGGAIYNRFSDIQLIGSSFINNSATRGGGIYNNRGFLTIKNSKFYSNTASHLGGGVKSWGYCEIYDSDIRGNVGQYGGGAYISDFTMTIKNTIIDNNSAEEGGGAISDSYGTLIIEGSTISNNHAVLGGGLCGSTGDIFATDCILSNNTASDNGGGISAYLATIAGVQFTSNLQNVILANNTAPKGGGLYLATTAGNFDNVQLINNTANEGGAIYNIGNLNFNSFTLNYNHADVGGAIYNKGTMDITNSNLSFNSVAGRGVIYNEATLNVIKSEMNSNIAENGVIYNVARLNLTNSKFSSNKANGYGGVVYNLGSLNTVSSEFNSNQAKLGGVIYNVGKSTSVSNSMFNSNKAERAAVIYTTEDVSISDSRFENNRVTHSLGIIQVLKGNIDIQGSVFKSNTGSDEGGVIFNIDGTILINNSQFISNAALSYGGAIDNAGNLTIINSLFDKNQAYGAGAIDNGGNLKIIKCNFTNNKATKNGGAIDNNNILNAYGCIFENNVAGAEGGAIIARKDIDLTHSALFNNRASRGNAIFVNNQNSNLTGNWWGENSPDFNALISGNISDDFDWIVMDLKTTGKLMQYEAINVVISFNHITNANGTVSSLNSTELLPVFKVTLTGGNALYVCDGYLSKSITVPAKSPITFKANNQSFSFSTVKNPSKITNNKNVVKDYDGKITFKVRVIGKNGKAVGKNDVVVMKVAGKTYNVKTDKNGYASKTFSLTPGKYTITATYKGSTVKNTLTVKKVLKAKSATAKKSKKIKYTASLKSSKGKAIAGKKVTFKINGKTYSAKTNKKGVATVNFKNLKVGKYSVIVKYLNSQVKTTLKVKK
;
A
#
# COMPACT_ATOMS: atom_id res chain seq x y z
N MET A 1 -3.90 -73.15 41.48
CA MET A 1 -4.52 -73.06 40.14
C MET A 1 -6.05 -73.01 40.30
N ILE A 2 -6.72 -72.07 39.62
CA ILE A 2 -8.20 -71.96 39.58
C ILE A 2 -8.68 -72.46 38.22
N SER A 3 -9.59 -73.43 38.19
CA SER A 3 -10.09 -74.05 36.95
C SER A 3 -11.04 -73.15 36.16
N LYS A 4 -11.24 -73.50 34.89
CA LYS A 4 -12.23 -72.84 34.01
C LYS A 4 -13.62 -72.88 34.65
N LYS A 5 -14.39 -71.79 34.45
CA LYS A 5 -15.77 -71.59 34.98
C LYS A 5 -15.89 -71.43 36.50
N VAL A 6 -14.79 -71.45 37.25
CA VAL A 6 -14.82 -71.19 38.70
C VAL A 6 -14.69 -69.70 38.96
N THR A 7 -15.49 -69.18 39.89
CA THR A 7 -15.40 -67.79 40.37
C THR A 7 -14.77 -67.77 41.76
N VAL A 8 -13.71 -66.99 41.92
CA VAL A 8 -12.98 -66.85 43.19
C VAL A 8 -12.80 -65.36 43.51
N THR A 9 -13.01 -65.00 44.77
CA THR A 9 -12.65 -63.68 45.31
C THR A 9 -11.65 -63.84 46.44
N ILE A 10 -10.54 -63.11 46.37
CA ILE A 10 -9.49 -63.06 47.39
C ILE A 10 -9.44 -61.65 47.96
N CYS A 11 -9.43 -61.52 49.28
CA CYS A 11 -9.47 -60.24 49.98
C CYS A 11 -8.53 -60.26 51.18
N GLY A 12 -7.67 -59.24 51.34
CA GLY A 12 -6.86 -59.10 52.56
C GLY A 12 -5.70 -60.09 52.70
N ILE A 13 -5.27 -60.75 51.62
CA ILE A 13 -4.26 -61.83 51.69
C ILE A 13 -2.89 -61.32 51.21
N THR A 14 -1.84 -61.78 51.87
CA THR A 14 -0.45 -61.56 51.43
C THR A 14 0.17 -62.89 50.94
N PHE A 15 0.58 -62.92 49.68
CA PHE A 15 1.29 -64.04 49.04
C PHE A 15 2.79 -63.71 48.96
N ILE A 16 3.64 -64.52 49.59
CA ILE A 16 5.08 -64.23 49.73
C ILE A 16 5.91 -65.44 49.28
N ASN A 17 6.99 -65.19 48.52
CA ASN A 17 8.02 -66.17 48.15
C ASN A 17 7.47 -67.41 47.39
N GLY A 18 6.34 -67.29 46.70
CA GLY A 18 5.86 -68.34 45.81
C GLY A 18 6.85 -68.52 44.65
N LYS A 19 7.30 -69.75 44.39
CA LYS A 19 8.33 -70.05 43.39
C LYS A 19 7.93 -71.23 42.52
N THR A 20 7.95 -71.04 41.20
CA THR A 20 7.71 -72.08 40.20
C THR A 20 8.55 -71.79 38.95
N SER A 21 8.88 -72.83 38.18
CA SER A 21 9.43 -72.67 36.83
C SER A 21 8.34 -72.53 35.76
N ALA A 22 7.08 -72.62 36.16
CA ALA A 22 5.91 -72.51 35.29
C ALA A 22 5.17 -71.17 35.53
N ASN A 23 3.85 -71.17 35.41
CA ASN A 23 3.02 -69.98 35.50
C ASN A 23 2.56 -69.66 36.93
N GLY A 24 2.33 -68.37 37.23
CA GLY A 24 1.56 -67.94 38.40
C GLY A 24 2.20 -68.29 39.73
N GLY A 25 3.31 -67.62 40.06
CA GLY A 25 4.15 -67.92 41.23
C GLY A 25 3.38 -67.93 42.56
N ALA A 26 2.29 -67.17 42.65
CA ALA A 26 1.30 -67.29 43.70
C ALA A 26 -0.02 -67.88 43.18
N ILE A 27 -0.55 -67.35 42.07
CA ILE A 27 -1.86 -67.73 41.54
C ILE A 27 -1.83 -67.83 40.03
N GLU A 28 -2.31 -68.96 39.52
CA GLU A 28 -2.74 -69.13 38.13
C GLU A 28 -4.26 -69.33 38.10
N SER A 29 -4.97 -68.52 37.31
CA SER A 29 -6.43 -68.58 37.15
C SER A 29 -6.83 -68.76 35.70
N ASN A 30 -7.60 -69.82 35.45
CA ASN A 30 -8.29 -70.09 34.18
C ASN A 30 -9.79 -69.72 34.25
N GLY A 31 -10.25 -69.17 35.40
CA GLY A 31 -11.64 -68.82 35.71
C GLY A 31 -11.85 -67.32 35.92
N PHE A 32 -12.88 -66.94 36.70
CA PHE A 32 -13.20 -65.55 37.03
C PHE A 32 -12.59 -65.20 38.39
N LEU A 33 -11.52 -64.41 38.41
CA LEU A 33 -10.79 -64.08 39.62
C LEU A 33 -10.91 -62.60 39.96
N THR A 34 -11.36 -62.31 41.18
CA THR A 34 -11.24 -60.99 41.80
C THR A 34 -10.23 -61.03 42.94
N VAL A 35 -9.25 -60.13 42.93
CA VAL A 35 -8.30 -59.93 44.03
C VAL A 35 -8.48 -58.51 44.55
N LYS A 36 -8.65 -58.33 45.86
CA LYS A 36 -8.78 -56.99 46.47
C LYS A 36 -8.00 -56.86 47.77
N ASP A 37 -7.54 -55.66 48.06
CA ASP A 37 -6.90 -55.29 49.34
C ASP A 37 -5.80 -56.28 49.76
N SER A 38 -5.01 -56.75 48.80
CA SER A 38 -4.07 -57.87 48.96
C SER A 38 -2.63 -57.47 48.63
N LYS A 39 -1.67 -58.35 48.87
CA LYS A 39 -0.25 -58.11 48.54
C LYS A 39 0.44 -59.35 47.96
N PHE A 40 1.31 -59.16 46.98
CA PHE A 40 2.15 -60.19 46.36
C PHE A 40 3.61 -59.75 46.45
N VAL A 41 4.44 -60.48 47.20
CA VAL A 41 5.83 -60.09 47.51
C VAL A 41 6.82 -61.18 47.14
N ASN A 42 7.88 -60.85 46.40
CA ASN A 42 8.98 -61.78 46.08
C ASN A 42 8.53 -63.09 45.42
N ASN A 43 7.43 -63.09 44.66
CA ASN A 43 7.02 -64.29 43.93
C ASN A 43 7.82 -64.42 42.64
N TYR A 44 8.18 -65.65 42.28
CA TYR A 44 9.03 -66.01 41.15
C TYR A 44 8.30 -67.02 40.26
N ALA A 45 8.16 -66.70 38.98
CA ALA A 45 7.58 -67.57 37.97
C ALA A 45 8.20 -67.32 36.60
N ASP A 46 7.85 -68.14 35.61
CA ASP A 46 8.08 -67.77 34.21
C ASP A 46 7.12 -66.63 33.81
N TYR A 47 5.87 -66.71 34.27
CA TYR A 47 4.83 -65.71 34.01
C TYR A 47 4.08 -65.29 35.26
N GLY A 48 4.59 -64.23 35.88
CA GLY A 48 3.95 -63.42 36.92
C GLY A 48 3.67 -64.07 38.27
N ALA A 49 3.53 -63.24 39.29
CA ALA A 49 2.96 -63.63 40.57
C ALA A 49 1.49 -64.07 40.39
N LEU A 50 0.77 -63.39 39.50
CA LEU A 50 -0.63 -63.62 39.19
C LEU A 50 -0.85 -63.77 37.68
N ARG A 51 -1.20 -64.97 37.23
CA ARG A 51 -1.57 -65.21 35.82
C ARG A 51 -3.08 -65.37 35.67
N GLY A 52 -3.66 -64.60 34.75
CA GLY A 52 -5.03 -64.80 34.26
C GLY A 52 -5.04 -65.39 32.85
N SER A 53 -5.86 -66.41 32.60
CA SER A 53 -6.05 -66.97 31.27
C SER A 53 -7.50 -67.36 30.96
N SER A 54 -7.99 -67.10 29.74
CA SER A 54 -9.32 -67.50 29.21
C SER A 54 -10.59 -66.99 29.96
N GLY A 55 -10.47 -66.46 31.18
CA GLY A 55 -11.56 -65.96 32.02
C GLY A 55 -11.58 -64.44 32.16
N SER A 56 -11.84 -63.93 33.37
CA SER A 56 -11.64 -62.52 33.69
C SER A 56 -10.78 -62.36 34.94
N LEU A 57 -9.96 -61.31 34.94
CA LEU A 57 -9.10 -60.96 36.06
C LEU A 57 -9.41 -59.53 36.50
N THR A 58 -9.83 -59.37 37.75
CA THR A 58 -10.05 -58.05 38.33
C THR A 58 -9.23 -57.88 39.60
N VAL A 59 -8.44 -56.81 39.67
CA VAL A 59 -7.53 -56.54 40.80
C VAL A 59 -7.79 -55.14 41.35
N TYR A 60 -8.09 -55.02 42.64
CA TYR A 60 -8.35 -53.75 43.33
C TYR A 60 -7.39 -53.54 44.49
N ASN A 61 -6.92 -52.30 44.72
CA ASN A 61 -6.23 -51.90 45.95
C ASN A 61 -5.11 -52.88 46.39
N THR A 62 -4.36 -53.43 45.44
CA THR A 62 -3.41 -54.52 45.69
C THR A 62 -1.99 -54.07 45.41
N VAL A 63 -1.04 -54.54 46.22
CA VAL A 63 0.39 -54.21 46.08
C VAL A 63 1.16 -55.42 45.55
N PHE A 64 1.88 -55.24 44.44
CA PHE A 64 2.82 -56.21 43.89
C PHE A 64 4.24 -55.67 44.05
N GLU A 65 5.03 -56.28 44.93
CA GLU A 65 6.36 -55.81 45.30
C GLU A 65 7.42 -56.87 45.01
N ARG A 66 8.49 -56.49 44.29
CA ARG A 66 9.68 -57.34 44.07
C ARG A 66 9.38 -58.72 43.49
N ASN A 67 8.32 -58.84 42.67
CA ASN A 67 8.06 -60.09 41.97
C ASN A 67 8.97 -60.22 40.75
N TYR A 68 9.19 -61.45 40.31
CA TYR A 68 10.12 -61.81 39.25
C TYR A 68 9.47 -62.72 38.20
N GLY A 69 9.70 -62.41 36.91
CA GLY A 69 9.19 -63.17 35.77
C GLY A 69 10.27 -63.47 34.72
N ASP A 70 10.70 -64.73 34.57
CA ASP A 70 11.69 -65.10 33.54
C ASP A 70 11.20 -64.78 32.11
N GLY A 71 9.91 -65.02 31.84
CA GLY A 71 9.26 -64.76 30.56
C GLY A 71 8.58 -63.40 30.50
N GLY A 72 7.59 -63.14 31.36
CA GLY A 72 6.92 -61.83 31.37
C GLY A 72 5.84 -61.59 32.42
N GLY A 73 5.61 -60.31 32.72
CA GLY A 73 4.55 -59.82 33.59
C GLY A 73 4.79 -60.19 35.05
N ALA A 74 5.92 -59.78 35.61
CA ALA A 74 6.38 -60.21 36.94
C ALA A 74 5.31 -60.13 38.03
N ALA A 75 4.44 -59.12 37.98
CA ALA A 75 3.27 -59.03 38.82
C ALA A 75 2.07 -59.74 38.19
N ILE A 76 1.68 -59.31 36.98
CA ILE A 76 0.51 -59.83 36.28
C ILE A 76 0.85 -60.25 34.84
N ASP A 77 0.52 -61.48 34.49
CA ASP A 77 0.45 -61.94 33.10
C ASP A 77 -1.02 -62.12 32.68
N SER A 78 -1.44 -61.37 31.66
CA SER A 78 -2.80 -61.36 31.11
C SER A 78 -2.80 -62.00 29.73
N TYR A 79 -3.23 -63.26 29.65
CA TYR A 79 -3.24 -64.04 28.40
C TYR A 79 -4.65 -64.40 27.94
N GLN A 80 -5.12 -63.79 26.85
CA GLN A 80 -6.48 -63.96 26.30
C GLN A 80 -7.58 -63.84 27.38
N THR A 81 -7.49 -62.83 28.25
CA THR A 81 -8.40 -62.62 29.39
C THR A 81 -8.74 -61.14 29.55
N ALA A 82 -10.00 -60.81 29.80
CA ALA A 82 -10.37 -59.43 30.11
C ALA A 82 -9.80 -59.06 31.49
N THR A 83 -8.92 -58.07 31.54
CA THR A 83 -8.21 -57.69 32.77
C THR A 83 -8.55 -56.26 33.19
N LYS A 84 -8.89 -56.06 34.46
CA LYS A 84 -9.13 -54.74 35.04
C LYS A 84 -8.30 -54.59 36.32
N VAL A 85 -7.49 -53.54 36.38
CA VAL A 85 -6.65 -53.22 37.53
C VAL A 85 -6.98 -51.82 38.01
N VAL A 86 -7.30 -51.69 39.30
CA VAL A 86 -7.76 -50.43 39.88
C VAL A 86 -7.03 -50.16 41.18
N ASN A 87 -6.48 -48.96 41.34
CA ASN A 87 -5.82 -48.48 42.55
C ASN A 87 -4.72 -49.43 43.07
N CYS A 88 -3.99 -50.09 42.18
CA CYS A 88 -2.92 -51.02 42.55
C CYS A 88 -1.54 -50.35 42.51
N THR A 89 -0.60 -50.90 43.26
CA THR A 89 0.81 -50.45 43.28
C THR A 89 1.72 -51.58 42.83
N PHE A 90 2.52 -51.35 41.79
CA PHE A 90 3.53 -52.25 41.26
C PHE A 90 4.90 -51.66 41.54
N LEU A 91 5.64 -52.23 42.49
CA LEU A 91 6.90 -51.69 43.00
C LEU A 91 8.06 -52.68 42.80
N ASN A 92 9.14 -52.23 42.17
CA ASN A 92 10.40 -52.99 42.04
C ASN A 92 10.23 -54.38 41.39
N ASN A 93 9.26 -54.58 40.50
CA ASN A 93 9.08 -55.87 39.82
C ASN A 93 10.01 -55.98 38.61
N ASN A 94 10.49 -57.18 38.31
CA ASN A 94 11.45 -57.41 37.23
C ASN A 94 11.05 -58.60 36.35
N ALA A 95 10.99 -58.41 35.04
CA ALA A 95 10.73 -59.50 34.10
C ALA A 95 11.44 -59.31 32.77
N HIS A 96 11.49 -60.33 31.92
CA HIS A 96 11.98 -60.14 30.54
C HIS A 96 11.02 -59.27 29.71
N GLU A 97 9.71 -59.54 29.75
CA GLU A 97 8.66 -58.77 29.06
C GLU A 97 7.68 -58.15 30.06
N GLY A 98 7.48 -56.82 30.06
CA GLY A 98 6.51 -56.18 30.95
C GLY A 98 6.90 -56.27 32.43
N GLY A 99 7.70 -55.31 32.92
CA GLY A 99 8.33 -55.42 34.24
C GLY A 99 7.34 -55.54 35.38
N ALA A 100 6.13 -54.97 35.25
CA ALA A 100 5.00 -55.31 36.11
C ALA A 100 3.96 -56.16 35.38
N ILE A 101 3.47 -55.69 34.22
CA ILE A 101 2.37 -56.33 33.51
C ILE A 101 2.79 -56.70 32.09
N TYR A 102 2.53 -57.95 31.72
CA TYR A 102 2.59 -58.40 30.34
C TYR A 102 1.18 -58.75 29.86
N ASN A 103 0.67 -57.97 28.90
CA ASN A 103 -0.62 -58.20 28.27
C ASN A 103 -0.43 -58.85 26.90
N ARG A 104 -1.06 -59.99 26.68
CA ARG A 104 -0.96 -60.78 25.45
C ARG A 104 -2.33 -61.04 24.88
N PHE A 105 -2.59 -60.45 23.71
CA PHE A 105 -3.84 -60.65 22.94
C PHE A 105 -5.11 -60.43 23.79
N SER A 106 -5.10 -59.45 24.69
CA SER A 106 -6.24 -59.15 25.57
C SER A 106 -6.49 -57.66 25.70
N ASP A 107 -7.68 -57.30 26.20
CA ASP A 107 -7.99 -55.91 26.55
C ASP A 107 -7.78 -55.70 28.05
N ILE A 108 -7.11 -54.60 28.39
CA ILE A 108 -6.79 -54.26 29.77
C ILE A 108 -7.19 -52.81 30.11
N GLN A 109 -7.87 -52.65 31.24
CA GLN A 109 -8.21 -51.35 31.81
C GLN A 109 -7.45 -51.10 33.11
N LEU A 110 -6.66 -50.03 33.14
CA LEU A 110 -5.86 -49.60 34.29
C LEU A 110 -6.38 -48.25 34.79
N ILE A 111 -6.77 -48.18 36.06
CA ILE A 111 -7.35 -46.97 36.66
C ILE A 111 -6.67 -46.68 38.00
N GLY A 112 -6.20 -45.45 38.24
CA GLY A 112 -5.73 -45.04 39.57
C GLY A 112 -4.48 -45.77 40.08
N SER A 113 -3.72 -46.46 39.21
CA SER A 113 -2.66 -47.38 39.63
C SER A 113 -1.27 -46.77 39.48
N SER A 114 -0.29 -47.26 40.25
CA SER A 114 1.09 -46.75 40.27
C SER A 114 2.10 -47.84 39.93
N PHE A 115 2.99 -47.55 38.97
CA PHE A 115 4.08 -48.41 38.50
C PHE A 115 5.41 -47.72 38.83
N ILE A 116 6.16 -48.25 39.79
CA ILE A 116 7.34 -47.61 40.36
C ILE A 116 8.54 -48.57 40.29
N ASN A 117 9.64 -48.12 39.68
CA ASN A 117 10.92 -48.84 39.63
C ASN A 117 10.81 -50.27 39.07
N ASN A 118 9.88 -50.52 38.15
CA ASN A 118 9.78 -51.83 37.50
C ASN A 118 10.77 -51.89 36.33
N SER A 119 11.29 -53.07 36.03
CA SER A 119 12.31 -53.24 35.01
C SER A 119 12.05 -54.41 34.07
N ALA A 120 12.29 -54.22 32.77
CA ALA A 120 12.23 -55.28 31.78
C ALA A 120 13.12 -55.05 30.55
N THR A 121 13.09 -55.97 29.58
CA THR A 121 13.66 -55.73 28.25
C THR A 121 12.75 -54.82 27.42
N ARG A 122 11.44 -55.06 27.48
CA ARG A 122 10.43 -54.21 26.83
C ARG A 122 9.30 -53.91 27.79
N GLY A 123 8.88 -52.66 27.86
CA GLY A 123 7.81 -52.21 28.75
C GLY A 123 8.22 -52.28 30.21
N GLY A 124 9.07 -51.37 30.67
CA GLY A 124 9.60 -51.43 32.05
C GLY A 124 8.49 -51.47 33.09
N GLY A 125 7.40 -50.74 32.88
CA GLY A 125 6.14 -50.96 33.60
C GLY A 125 5.24 -51.99 32.92
N ILE A 126 4.84 -51.71 31.68
CA ILE A 126 3.86 -52.52 30.94
C ILE A 126 4.34 -52.82 29.53
N TYR A 127 4.19 -54.07 29.11
CA TYR A 127 4.19 -54.44 27.71
C TYR A 127 2.80 -54.91 27.26
N ASN A 128 2.18 -54.14 26.35
CA ASN A 128 1.00 -54.55 25.58
C ASN A 128 1.41 -55.20 24.26
N ASN A 129 1.30 -56.53 24.17
CA ASN A 129 1.53 -57.32 22.97
C ASN A 129 0.19 -57.70 22.32
N ARG A 130 -0.30 -56.78 21.50
CA ARG A 130 -1.63 -56.78 20.86
C ARG A 130 -2.80 -56.66 21.86
N GLY A 131 -3.95 -56.24 21.35
CA GLY A 131 -5.13 -55.90 22.16
C GLY A 131 -5.16 -54.43 22.58
N PHE A 132 -6.23 -54.02 23.27
CA PHE A 132 -6.47 -52.63 23.65
C PHE A 132 -6.04 -52.34 25.09
N LEU A 133 -5.11 -51.41 25.27
CA LEU A 133 -4.63 -50.95 26.58
C LEU A 133 -5.22 -49.57 26.89
N THR A 134 -6.05 -49.48 27.94
CA THR A 134 -6.56 -48.19 28.45
C THR A 134 -5.94 -47.89 29.82
N ILE A 135 -5.31 -46.72 29.94
CA ILE A 135 -4.69 -46.20 31.15
C ILE A 135 -5.38 -44.89 31.55
N LYS A 136 -5.89 -44.81 32.77
CA LYS A 136 -6.56 -43.60 33.30
C LYS A 136 -6.05 -43.27 34.70
N ASN A 137 -5.80 -41.99 34.98
CA ASN A 137 -5.44 -41.51 36.32
C ASN A 137 -4.29 -42.29 36.97
N SER A 138 -3.29 -42.72 36.19
CA SER A 138 -2.26 -43.67 36.64
C SER A 138 -0.86 -43.06 36.56
N LYS A 139 0.08 -43.63 37.31
CA LYS A 139 1.45 -43.12 37.47
C LYS A 139 2.49 -44.14 37.03
N PHE A 140 3.48 -43.72 36.25
CA PHE A 140 4.63 -44.53 35.80
C PHE A 140 5.91 -43.81 36.17
N TYR A 141 6.54 -44.21 37.28
CA TYR A 141 7.73 -43.56 37.83
C TYR A 141 8.95 -44.47 37.79
N SER A 142 10.04 -43.96 37.20
CA SER A 142 11.37 -44.57 37.29
C SER A 142 11.44 -46.03 36.81
N ASN A 143 10.56 -46.41 35.87
CA ASN A 143 10.59 -47.74 35.27
C ASN A 143 11.67 -47.78 34.17
N THR A 144 12.31 -48.94 34.00
CA THR A 144 13.47 -49.10 33.12
C THR A 144 13.26 -50.25 32.13
N ALA A 145 13.37 -49.96 30.83
CA ALA A 145 13.43 -50.97 29.78
C ALA A 145 14.83 -50.96 29.14
N SER A 146 15.49 -52.11 28.98
CA SER A 146 16.78 -52.16 28.26
C SER A 146 16.64 -51.99 26.74
N HIS A 147 15.41 -52.02 26.19
CA HIS A 147 15.14 -51.81 24.76
C HIS A 147 13.96 -50.85 24.53
N LEU A 148 12.70 -51.30 24.63
CA LEU A 148 11.55 -50.48 24.19
C LEU A 148 10.63 -50.07 25.35
N GLY A 149 10.30 -48.77 25.45
CA GLY A 149 9.24 -48.25 26.30
C GLY A 149 9.56 -48.37 27.79
N GLY A 150 10.30 -47.40 28.35
CA GLY A 150 10.70 -47.43 29.76
C GLY A 150 9.52 -47.53 30.72
N GLY A 151 8.46 -46.74 30.49
CA GLY A 151 7.18 -46.90 31.19
C GLY A 151 6.27 -47.91 30.49
N VAL A 152 5.88 -47.60 29.26
CA VAL A 152 4.87 -48.37 28.50
C VAL A 152 5.39 -48.71 27.11
N LYS A 153 5.32 -49.99 26.74
CA LYS A 153 5.51 -50.43 25.35
C LYS A 153 4.21 -51.01 24.82
N SER A 154 3.72 -50.49 23.69
CA SER A 154 2.52 -51.02 23.03
C SER A 154 2.79 -51.45 21.59
N TRP A 155 2.35 -52.66 21.27
CA TRP A 155 2.25 -53.21 19.91
C TRP A 155 0.79 -53.38 19.45
N GLY A 156 -0.13 -52.76 20.17
CA GLY A 156 -1.55 -52.65 19.86
C GLY A 156 -2.05 -51.23 20.19
N TYR A 157 -3.36 -51.02 20.13
CA TYR A 157 -3.95 -49.74 20.51
C TYR A 157 -3.67 -49.40 21.97
N CYS A 158 -3.30 -48.15 22.22
CA CYS A 158 -3.06 -47.65 23.57
C CYS A 158 -3.73 -46.29 23.76
N GLU A 159 -4.49 -46.14 24.84
CA GLU A 159 -5.05 -44.86 25.24
C GLU A 159 -4.61 -44.52 26.66
N ILE A 160 -4.07 -43.32 26.85
CA ILE A 160 -3.59 -42.81 28.13
C ILE A 160 -4.29 -41.49 28.42
N TYR A 161 -5.00 -41.42 29.54
CA TYR A 161 -5.75 -40.23 29.96
C TYR A 161 -5.38 -39.79 31.37
N ASP A 162 -5.27 -38.48 31.58
CA ASP A 162 -5.18 -37.85 32.90
C ASP A 162 -4.09 -38.49 33.78
N SER A 163 -2.97 -38.87 33.17
CA SER A 163 -1.94 -39.73 33.79
C SER A 163 -0.60 -39.01 33.89
N ASP A 164 0.36 -39.70 34.52
CA ASP A 164 1.65 -39.13 34.88
C ASP A 164 2.80 -40.11 34.59
N ILE A 165 3.71 -39.76 33.68
CA ILE A 165 4.79 -40.62 33.20
C ILE A 165 6.12 -39.89 33.46
N ARG A 166 6.85 -40.28 34.52
CA ARG A 166 8.11 -39.60 34.90
C ARG A 166 9.32 -40.50 35.14
N GLY A 167 10.50 -39.98 34.81
CA GLY A 167 11.75 -40.60 35.24
C GLY A 167 12.03 -41.95 34.58
N ASN A 168 11.27 -42.36 33.57
CA ASN A 168 11.40 -43.68 32.96
C ASN A 168 12.54 -43.70 31.95
N VAL A 169 13.19 -44.85 31.80
CA VAL A 169 14.39 -45.02 30.98
C VAL A 169 14.17 -46.15 29.98
N GLY A 170 14.44 -45.91 28.70
CA GLY A 170 14.37 -46.90 27.61
C GLY A 170 15.56 -46.76 26.65
N GLN A 171 15.80 -47.71 25.75
CA GLN A 171 16.67 -47.44 24.59
C GLN A 171 15.89 -46.60 23.56
N TYR A 172 14.62 -46.95 23.34
CA TYR A 172 13.67 -46.16 22.55
C TYR A 172 12.40 -45.92 23.36
N GLY A 173 11.95 -44.67 23.41
CA GLY A 173 10.73 -44.29 24.13
C GLY A 173 10.94 -44.36 25.64
N GLY A 174 11.58 -43.34 26.23
CA GLY A 174 11.86 -43.33 27.67
C GLY A 174 10.58 -43.45 28.49
N GLY A 175 9.58 -42.62 28.19
CA GLY A 175 8.24 -42.74 28.76
C GLY A 175 7.43 -43.87 28.12
N ALA A 176 7.24 -43.79 26.79
CA ALA A 176 6.45 -44.76 26.04
C ALA A 176 6.99 -45.06 24.64
N TYR A 177 6.68 -46.26 24.14
CA TYR A 177 6.99 -46.69 22.77
C TYR A 177 5.74 -47.28 22.10
N ILE A 178 5.45 -46.85 20.88
CA ILE A 178 4.36 -47.35 20.03
C ILE A 178 4.91 -47.86 18.69
N SER A 179 4.29 -48.93 18.18
CA SER A 179 4.55 -49.42 16.83
C SER A 179 3.30 -50.02 16.19
N ASP A 180 3.17 -49.83 14.87
CA ASP A 180 2.13 -50.34 13.95
C ASP A 180 0.67 -49.86 14.18
N PHE A 181 0.35 -49.34 15.37
CA PHE A 181 -1.01 -48.93 15.77
C PHE A 181 -1.03 -47.50 16.33
N THR A 182 -2.22 -47.06 16.74
CA THR A 182 -2.42 -45.73 17.33
C THR A 182 -2.17 -45.73 18.83
N MET A 183 -1.42 -44.73 19.30
CA MET A 183 -1.36 -44.32 20.69
C MET A 183 -1.99 -42.94 20.85
N THR A 184 -3.03 -42.86 21.68
CA THR A 184 -3.71 -41.61 22.04
C THR A 184 -3.35 -41.22 23.47
N ILE A 185 -2.85 -40.00 23.66
CA ILE A 185 -2.51 -39.45 24.96
C ILE A 185 -3.25 -38.15 25.18
N LYS A 186 -3.99 -38.03 26.28
CA LYS A 186 -4.72 -36.81 26.62
C LYS A 186 -4.47 -36.37 28.05
N ASN A 187 -4.36 -35.06 28.25
CA ASN A 187 -4.26 -34.41 29.57
C ASN A 187 -3.19 -35.06 30.47
N THR A 188 -2.07 -35.47 29.89
CA THR A 188 -1.05 -36.28 30.58
C THR A 188 0.24 -35.47 30.72
N ILE A 189 0.95 -35.69 31.82
CA ILE A 189 2.28 -35.11 32.04
C ILE A 189 3.31 -36.19 31.73
N ILE A 190 4.26 -35.88 30.84
CA ILE A 190 5.36 -36.77 30.47
C ILE A 190 6.68 -36.04 30.72
N ASP A 191 7.31 -36.33 31.85
CA ASP A 191 8.38 -35.49 32.38
C ASP A 191 9.63 -36.25 32.80
N ASN A 192 10.82 -35.73 32.46
CA ASN A 192 12.10 -36.28 32.90
C ASN A 192 12.33 -37.75 32.50
N ASN A 193 11.84 -38.17 31.33
CA ASN A 193 12.11 -39.50 30.79
C ASN A 193 13.32 -39.47 29.85
N SER A 194 14.06 -40.58 29.78
CA SER A 194 15.32 -40.67 29.04
C SER A 194 15.33 -41.85 28.07
N ALA A 195 15.83 -41.63 26.85
CA ALA A 195 16.05 -42.67 25.86
C ALA A 195 17.50 -42.65 25.33
N GLU A 196 18.10 -43.82 25.07
CA GLU A 196 19.45 -43.86 24.50
C GLU A 196 19.49 -43.52 23.00
N GLU A 197 18.43 -43.77 22.23
CA GLU A 197 18.43 -43.58 20.78
C GLU A 197 17.29 -42.69 20.26
N GLY A 198 16.06 -42.88 20.72
CA GLY A 198 14.91 -42.13 20.18
C GLY A 198 13.81 -41.86 21.18
N GLY A 199 13.21 -40.67 21.10
CA GLY A 199 11.99 -40.27 21.80
C GLY A 199 12.15 -40.31 23.32
N GLY A 200 12.72 -39.25 23.91
CA GLY A 200 12.95 -39.23 25.36
C GLY A 200 11.63 -39.40 26.12
N ALA A 201 10.58 -38.73 25.66
CA ALA A 201 9.22 -38.96 26.12
C ALA A 201 8.59 -40.15 25.38
N ILE A 202 8.47 -40.04 24.06
CA ILE A 202 7.75 -41.02 23.23
C ILE A 202 8.49 -41.25 21.92
N SER A 203 8.65 -42.53 21.57
CA SER A 203 9.14 -42.94 20.25
C SER A 203 8.04 -43.70 19.50
N ASP A 204 7.84 -43.33 18.23
CA ASP A 204 6.90 -43.95 17.31
C ASP A 204 7.61 -44.54 16.08
N SER A 205 7.24 -45.78 15.77
CA SER A 205 7.76 -46.58 14.66
C SER A 205 6.61 -47.23 13.90
N TYR A 206 6.29 -46.66 12.74
CA TYR A 206 5.18 -47.07 11.85
C TYR A 206 3.76 -46.92 12.42
N GLY A 207 3.59 -46.24 13.56
CA GLY A 207 2.30 -46.01 14.19
C GLY A 207 1.69 -44.64 13.88
N THR A 208 0.71 -44.27 14.70
CA THR A 208 0.15 -42.91 14.75
C THR A 208 0.13 -42.44 16.20
N LEU A 209 0.79 -41.32 16.48
CA LEU A 209 0.81 -40.71 17.79
C LEU A 209 -0.13 -39.50 17.82
N ILE A 210 -1.16 -39.56 18.66
CA ILE A 210 -2.12 -38.47 18.86
C ILE A 210 -1.97 -37.96 20.30
N ILE A 211 -1.64 -36.69 20.45
CA ILE A 211 -1.45 -36.05 21.76
C ILE A 211 -2.34 -34.80 21.87
N GLU A 212 -3.11 -34.71 22.94
CA GLU A 212 -4.04 -33.61 23.17
C GLU A 212 -3.88 -33.06 24.61
N GLY A 213 -3.84 -31.73 24.77
CA GLY A 213 -3.90 -31.08 26.08
C GLY A 213 -2.78 -31.49 27.05
N SER A 214 -1.63 -31.94 26.55
CA SER A 214 -0.59 -32.60 27.35
C SER A 214 0.70 -31.79 27.44
N THR A 215 1.47 -32.03 28.50
CA THR A 215 2.76 -31.38 28.76
C THR A 215 3.88 -32.40 28.71
N ILE A 216 4.85 -32.17 27.84
CA ILE A 216 6.01 -33.02 27.63
C ILE A 216 7.27 -32.22 27.96
N SER A 217 7.91 -32.53 29.08
CA SER A 217 9.00 -31.69 29.59
C SER A 217 10.23 -32.42 30.11
N ASN A 218 11.40 -31.76 30.04
CA ASN A 218 12.65 -32.26 30.61
C ASN A 218 13.07 -33.66 30.11
N ASN A 219 12.58 -34.10 28.96
CA ASN A 219 12.90 -35.42 28.43
C ASN A 219 14.19 -35.38 27.61
N HIS A 220 14.94 -36.48 27.61
CA HIS A 220 16.26 -36.57 26.99
C HIS A 220 16.39 -37.76 26.03
N ALA A 221 16.97 -37.56 24.85
CA ALA A 221 17.29 -38.65 23.92
C ALA A 221 18.45 -38.31 22.98
N VAL A 222 18.85 -39.25 22.10
CA VAL A 222 19.68 -38.91 20.92
C VAL A 222 18.85 -38.21 19.85
N LEU A 223 17.69 -38.76 19.51
CA LEU A 223 16.73 -38.17 18.57
C LEU A 223 15.41 -37.83 19.28
N GLY A 224 14.87 -36.63 19.08
CA GLY A 224 13.55 -36.28 19.58
C GLY A 224 13.52 -36.27 21.12
N GLY A 225 14.10 -35.26 21.74
CA GLY A 225 14.18 -35.16 23.21
C GLY A 225 12.80 -35.34 23.85
N GLY A 226 11.78 -34.67 23.30
CA GLY A 226 10.38 -34.95 23.59
C GLY A 226 9.87 -36.13 22.75
N LEU A 227 9.57 -35.87 21.49
CA LEU A 227 8.93 -36.81 20.57
C LEU A 227 9.86 -37.20 19.42
N CYS A 228 9.90 -38.48 19.08
CA CYS A 228 10.59 -38.97 17.89
C CYS A 228 9.63 -39.79 17.02
N GLY A 229 9.41 -39.34 15.78
CA GLY A 229 8.71 -40.10 14.74
C GLY A 229 9.72 -40.59 13.71
N SER A 230 9.90 -41.91 13.61
CA SER A 230 10.86 -42.53 12.68
C SER A 230 10.25 -42.90 11.33
N THR A 231 8.94 -43.17 11.30
CA THR A 231 8.11 -43.55 10.13
C THR A 231 6.59 -43.44 10.42
N GLY A 232 6.17 -42.67 11.42
CA GLY A 232 4.76 -42.55 11.81
C GLY A 232 4.29 -41.11 11.94
N ASP A 233 2.98 -40.89 11.85
CA ASP A 233 2.36 -39.56 11.89
C ASP A 233 2.27 -39.04 13.34
N ILE A 234 2.66 -37.78 13.55
CA ILE A 234 2.55 -37.09 14.83
C ILE A 234 1.47 -36.01 14.73
N PHE A 235 0.41 -36.17 15.51
CA PHE A 235 -0.65 -35.19 15.72
C PHE A 235 -0.57 -34.65 17.14
N ALA A 236 -0.28 -33.36 17.30
CA ALA A 236 -0.29 -32.71 18.60
C ALA A 236 -1.20 -31.47 18.60
N THR A 237 -2.12 -31.42 19.56
CA THR A 237 -3.08 -30.33 19.70
C THR A 237 -3.09 -29.82 21.13
N ASP A 238 -3.04 -28.50 21.31
CA ASP A 238 -3.07 -27.84 22.63
C ASP A 238 -1.99 -28.39 23.59
N CYS A 239 -0.79 -28.63 23.06
CA CYS A 239 0.31 -29.25 23.80
C CYS A 239 1.46 -28.28 24.07
N ILE A 240 2.18 -28.53 25.16
CA ILE A 240 3.42 -27.83 25.51
C ILE A 240 4.57 -28.82 25.55
N LEU A 241 5.57 -28.63 24.69
CA LEU A 241 6.82 -29.38 24.67
C LEU A 241 7.94 -28.45 25.12
N SER A 242 8.44 -28.63 26.35
CA SER A 242 9.43 -27.71 26.90
C SER A 242 10.62 -28.33 27.62
N ASN A 243 11.79 -27.67 27.54
CA ASN A 243 13.03 -28.11 28.19
C ASN A 243 13.49 -29.52 27.78
N ASN A 244 13.07 -30.01 26.61
CA ASN A 244 13.49 -31.31 26.13
C ASN A 244 14.84 -31.20 25.40
N THR A 245 15.70 -32.19 25.55
CA THR A 245 17.07 -32.16 25.04
C THR A 245 17.39 -33.38 24.19
N ALA A 246 17.81 -33.17 22.94
CA ALA A 246 18.34 -34.22 22.08
C ALA A 246 19.86 -34.05 21.89
N SER A 247 20.62 -35.15 21.79
CA SER A 247 22.06 -35.08 21.50
C SER A 247 22.41 -35.11 20.00
N ASP A 248 21.41 -35.24 19.10
CA ASP A 248 21.58 -35.08 17.64
C ASP A 248 20.47 -34.20 17.01
N ASN A 249 19.24 -34.72 16.87
CA ASN A 249 18.17 -34.03 16.11
C ASN A 249 16.91 -33.82 16.93
N GLY A 250 16.32 -32.62 16.84
CA GLY A 250 14.96 -32.34 17.33
C GLY A 250 14.86 -32.35 18.85
N GLY A 251 15.14 -31.23 19.52
CA GLY A 251 15.07 -31.19 20.99
C GLY A 251 13.65 -31.42 21.48
N GLY A 252 12.68 -30.72 20.88
CA GLY A 252 11.25 -30.96 21.12
C GLY A 252 10.73 -32.14 20.32
N ILE A 253 10.82 -32.05 18.98
CA ILE A 253 10.30 -33.06 18.05
C ILE A 253 11.35 -33.36 16.98
N SER A 254 11.61 -34.63 16.74
CA SER A 254 12.34 -35.12 15.57
C SER A 254 11.40 -35.92 14.67
N ALA A 255 11.13 -35.42 13.47
CA ALA A 255 10.43 -36.16 12.41
C ALA A 255 11.44 -36.58 11.34
N TYR A 256 11.94 -37.80 11.49
CA TYR A 256 12.93 -38.41 10.61
C TYR A 256 12.28 -39.46 9.72
N LEU A 257 12.85 -39.71 8.53
CA LEU A 257 12.42 -40.77 7.63
C LEU A 257 13.65 -41.61 7.27
N ALA A 258 13.67 -42.88 7.66
CA ALA A 258 14.55 -43.87 7.05
C ALA A 258 14.02 -44.12 5.63
N THR A 259 14.66 -43.52 4.64
CA THR A 259 14.19 -43.33 3.25
C THR A 259 13.42 -44.53 2.67
N ILE A 260 12.08 -44.49 2.65
CA ILE A 260 11.25 -45.36 1.80
C ILE A 260 10.71 -44.49 0.66
N ALA A 261 11.13 -44.78 -0.57
CA ALA A 261 10.66 -44.06 -1.75
C ALA A 261 9.13 -44.20 -1.90
N GLY A 262 8.41 -43.07 -1.97
CA GLY A 262 6.98 -43.03 -2.29
C GLY A 262 6.00 -42.92 -1.11
N VAL A 263 6.47 -42.89 0.15
CA VAL A 263 5.60 -42.70 1.32
C VAL A 263 5.74 -41.29 1.88
N GLN A 264 4.63 -40.54 1.95
CA GLN A 264 4.56 -39.22 2.59
C GLN A 264 4.03 -39.38 4.00
N PHE A 265 4.77 -38.90 5.01
CA PHE A 265 4.29 -38.78 6.38
C PHE A 265 3.92 -37.33 6.68
N THR A 266 2.94 -37.14 7.55
CA THR A 266 2.42 -35.83 7.92
C THR A 266 2.63 -35.57 9.41
N SER A 267 3.16 -34.39 9.73
CA SER A 267 3.17 -33.87 11.09
C SER A 267 2.17 -32.73 11.15
N ASN A 268 1.16 -32.84 12.02
CA ASN A 268 0.16 -31.79 12.19
C ASN A 268 0.20 -31.27 13.62
N LEU A 269 0.59 -30.01 13.77
CA LEU A 269 0.68 -29.34 15.06
C LEU A 269 -0.31 -28.18 15.08
N GLN A 270 -1.20 -28.17 16.06
CA GLN A 270 -2.18 -27.12 16.24
C GLN A 270 -2.13 -26.58 17.67
N ASN A 271 -1.98 -25.27 17.84
CA ASN A 271 -1.88 -24.63 19.16
C ASN A 271 -0.76 -25.27 20.03
N VAL A 272 0.39 -25.57 19.42
CA VAL A 272 1.51 -26.21 20.11
C VAL A 272 2.59 -25.18 20.46
N ILE A 273 3.11 -25.28 21.68
CA ILE A 273 4.27 -24.48 22.14
C ILE A 273 5.49 -25.40 22.25
N LEU A 274 6.54 -25.10 21.50
CA LEU A 274 7.86 -25.69 21.65
C LEU A 274 8.80 -24.66 22.30
N ALA A 275 9.10 -24.84 23.58
CA ALA A 275 9.87 -23.86 24.36
C ALA A 275 11.13 -24.41 25.03
N ASN A 276 12.24 -23.67 24.99
CA ASN A 276 13.47 -24.03 25.71
C ASN A 276 14.05 -25.41 25.33
N ASN A 277 13.75 -25.93 24.15
CA ASN A 277 14.26 -27.23 23.73
C ASN A 277 15.66 -27.08 23.10
N THR A 278 16.50 -28.09 23.28
CA THR A 278 17.91 -28.05 22.87
C THR A 278 18.29 -29.28 22.04
N ALA A 279 18.95 -29.08 20.90
CA ALA A 279 19.55 -30.16 20.10
C ALA A 279 20.62 -29.59 19.16
N PRO A 280 21.63 -30.37 18.72
CA PRO A 280 22.54 -29.89 17.68
C PRO A 280 21.85 -29.40 16.41
N LYS A 281 20.76 -30.04 15.97
CA LYS A 281 19.93 -29.60 14.84
C LYS A 281 18.46 -29.50 15.21
N GLY A 282 17.86 -28.34 14.97
CA GLY A 282 16.42 -28.13 15.20
C GLY A 282 16.07 -28.21 16.68
N GLY A 283 16.45 -27.20 17.47
CA GLY A 283 16.26 -27.21 18.92
C GLY A 283 14.79 -27.46 19.28
N GLY A 284 13.86 -26.80 18.60
CA GLY A 284 12.44 -27.12 18.69
C GLY A 284 12.07 -28.32 17.81
N LEU A 285 12.32 -28.21 16.52
CA LEU A 285 11.78 -29.10 15.49
C LEU A 285 12.82 -29.45 14.42
N TYR A 286 12.98 -30.75 14.15
CA TYR A 286 13.76 -31.26 13.02
C TYR A 286 12.84 -31.96 12.01
N LEU A 287 12.93 -31.61 10.72
CA LEU A 287 12.07 -32.12 9.65
C LEU A 287 12.89 -32.60 8.45
N ALA A 288 12.83 -33.92 8.18
CA ALA A 288 13.55 -34.52 7.06
C ALA A 288 12.76 -34.49 5.72
N THR A 289 11.44 -34.72 5.74
CA THR A 289 10.69 -35.02 4.49
C THR A 289 9.18 -34.71 4.56
N THR A 290 8.64 -34.24 5.67
CA THR A 290 7.19 -34.22 5.89
C THR A 290 6.53 -32.97 5.32
N ALA A 291 5.43 -33.17 4.57
CA ALA A 291 4.43 -32.15 4.35
C ALA A 291 3.54 -32.11 5.60
N GLY A 292 3.57 -31.01 6.35
CA GLY A 292 2.77 -30.85 7.57
C GLY A 292 1.95 -29.57 7.52
N ASN A 293 0.73 -29.61 8.07
CA ASN A 293 0.00 -28.39 8.39
C ASN A 293 0.35 -28.00 9.82
N PHE A 294 0.73 -26.76 9.99
CA PHE A 294 1.05 -26.25 11.30
C PHE A 294 0.33 -24.93 11.48
N ASP A 295 -0.50 -24.86 12.50
CA ASP A 295 -1.40 -23.74 12.73
C ASP A 295 -1.27 -23.26 14.17
N ASN A 296 -1.02 -21.97 14.34
CA ASN A 296 -0.82 -21.34 15.65
C ASN A 296 0.26 -22.05 16.49
N VAL A 297 1.42 -22.34 15.88
CA VAL A 297 2.55 -22.97 16.55
C VAL A 297 3.57 -21.91 16.97
N GLN A 298 4.04 -22.03 18.21
CA GLN A 298 5.02 -21.12 18.80
C GLN A 298 6.32 -21.85 19.10
N LEU A 299 7.44 -21.36 18.57
CA LEU A 299 8.78 -21.86 18.87
C LEU A 299 9.56 -20.77 19.59
N ILE A 300 9.78 -20.97 20.88
CA ILE A 300 10.27 -19.92 21.77
C ILE A 300 11.55 -20.39 22.47
N ASN A 301 12.61 -19.58 22.40
CA ASN A 301 13.84 -19.80 23.17
C ASN A 301 14.47 -21.20 22.96
N ASN A 302 14.32 -21.78 21.78
CA ASN A 302 14.95 -23.05 21.45
C ASN A 302 16.39 -22.81 21.00
N THR A 303 17.27 -23.75 21.32
CA THR A 303 18.72 -23.63 21.10
C THR A 303 19.24 -24.79 20.26
N ALA A 304 20.06 -24.48 19.26
CA ALA A 304 20.75 -25.50 18.46
C ALA A 304 22.11 -25.03 17.95
N ASN A 305 22.88 -25.91 17.31
CA ASN A 305 24.02 -25.46 16.50
C ASN A 305 23.52 -25.01 15.12
N GLU A 306 22.54 -25.73 14.57
CA GLU A 306 21.89 -25.42 13.29
C GLU A 306 20.36 -25.36 13.45
N GLY A 307 19.75 -24.21 13.16
CA GLY A 307 18.30 -24.06 13.20
C GLY A 307 17.75 -24.06 14.64
N GLY A 308 17.93 -22.95 15.37
CA GLY A 308 17.60 -22.88 16.79
C GLY A 308 16.18 -23.33 17.10
N ALA A 309 15.20 -22.85 16.32
CA ALA A 309 13.86 -23.38 16.31
C ALA A 309 13.73 -24.59 15.37
N ILE A 310 14.10 -24.43 14.09
CA ILE A 310 13.76 -25.37 13.02
C ILE A 310 14.97 -25.72 12.17
N TYR A 311 15.14 -27.01 11.92
CA TYR A 311 15.99 -27.54 10.86
C TYR A 311 15.12 -28.22 9.80
N ASN A 312 15.07 -27.66 8.58
CA ASN A 312 14.24 -28.17 7.49
C ASN A 312 15.09 -28.74 6.35
N ILE A 313 14.79 -29.97 5.93
CA ILE A 313 15.34 -30.61 4.72
C ILE A 313 14.23 -30.86 3.68
N GLY A 314 12.96 -30.88 4.09
CA GLY A 314 11.80 -31.20 3.26
C GLY A 314 11.10 -30.00 2.62
N ASN A 315 9.87 -30.22 2.15
CA ASN A 315 8.97 -29.18 1.66
C ASN A 315 8.00 -28.79 2.77
N LEU A 316 8.04 -27.52 3.19
CA LEU A 316 7.40 -27.08 4.41
C LEU A 316 6.58 -25.82 4.19
N ASN A 317 5.29 -25.89 4.53
CA ASN A 317 4.38 -24.75 4.44
C ASN A 317 3.98 -24.33 5.86
N PHE A 318 4.39 -23.13 6.24
CA PHE A 318 4.06 -22.53 7.52
C PHE A 318 3.04 -21.43 7.36
N ASN A 319 1.99 -21.49 8.18
CA ASN A 319 0.97 -20.47 8.27
C ASN A 319 0.76 -20.08 9.74
N SER A 320 0.75 -18.78 10.05
CA SER A 320 0.43 -18.28 11.40
C SER A 320 1.39 -18.75 12.51
N PHE A 321 2.70 -18.69 12.26
CA PHE A 321 3.72 -19.06 13.25
C PHE A 321 4.28 -17.91 14.04
N THR A 322 4.80 -18.22 15.23
CA THR A 322 5.65 -17.32 16.00
C THR A 322 6.98 -17.97 16.34
N LEU A 323 8.09 -17.38 15.88
CA LEU A 323 9.45 -17.80 16.24
C LEU A 323 10.15 -16.67 16.97
N ASN A 324 10.31 -16.83 18.29
CA ASN A 324 10.89 -15.78 19.12
C ASN A 324 12.06 -16.28 19.97
N TYR A 325 13.08 -15.45 20.12
CA TYR A 325 14.23 -15.69 21.02
C TYR A 325 15.00 -16.97 20.74
N ASN A 326 14.88 -17.56 19.55
CA ASN A 326 15.61 -18.78 19.21
C ASN A 326 17.07 -18.45 18.88
N HIS A 327 17.95 -19.39 19.20
CA HIS A 327 19.39 -19.21 19.09
C HIS A 327 20.06 -20.42 18.42
N ALA A 328 20.96 -20.13 17.48
CA ALA A 328 21.89 -21.11 16.94
C ALA A 328 23.13 -20.45 16.34
N ASP A 329 24.18 -21.24 16.08
CA ASP A 329 25.38 -20.78 15.38
C ASP A 329 25.08 -20.49 13.91
N VAL A 330 24.25 -21.32 13.27
CA VAL A 330 23.79 -21.14 11.88
C VAL A 330 22.27 -21.25 11.82
N GLY A 331 21.60 -20.27 11.22
CA GLY A 331 20.15 -20.24 11.18
C GLY A 331 19.56 -20.06 12.58
N GLY A 332 19.81 -18.90 13.19
CA GLY A 332 19.45 -18.61 14.59
C GLY A 332 18.05 -19.06 15.00
N ALA A 333 17.08 -18.89 14.10
CA ALA A 333 15.77 -19.51 14.19
C ALA A 333 15.61 -20.69 13.22
N ILE A 334 16.01 -20.52 11.95
CA ILE A 334 15.71 -21.48 10.88
C ILE A 334 16.97 -21.81 10.09
N TYR A 335 17.22 -23.10 9.90
CA TYR A 335 18.10 -23.62 8.86
C TYR A 335 17.25 -24.31 7.80
N ASN A 336 17.31 -23.86 6.55
CA ASN A 336 16.50 -24.37 5.45
C ASN A 336 17.36 -24.98 4.32
N LYS A 337 17.25 -26.29 4.12
CA LYS A 337 17.84 -27.07 3.00
C LYS A 337 16.81 -27.57 1.99
N GLY A 338 15.53 -27.37 2.25
CA GLY A 338 14.43 -27.75 1.35
C GLY A 338 13.60 -26.55 0.87
N THR A 339 12.37 -26.78 0.44
CA THR A 339 11.45 -25.67 0.10
C THR A 339 10.71 -25.24 1.35
N MET A 340 10.67 -23.94 1.63
CA MET A 340 9.95 -23.40 2.78
C MET A 340 9.12 -22.18 2.39
N ASP A 341 7.83 -22.23 2.73
CA ASP A 341 6.91 -21.10 2.64
C ASP A 341 6.56 -20.61 4.05
N ILE A 342 6.93 -19.38 4.37
CA ILE A 342 6.58 -18.70 5.62
C ILE A 342 5.45 -17.72 5.32
N THR A 343 4.24 -18.04 5.73
CA THR A 343 3.03 -17.25 5.46
C THR A 343 2.38 -16.74 6.74
N ASN A 344 1.91 -15.49 6.76
CA ASN A 344 1.18 -14.89 7.90
C ASN A 344 1.89 -15.05 9.26
N SER A 345 3.22 -15.06 9.27
CA SER A 345 4.01 -15.46 10.45
C SER A 345 4.84 -14.31 11.01
N ASN A 346 5.24 -14.44 12.27
CA ASN A 346 6.07 -13.48 12.99
C ASN A 346 7.39 -14.13 13.44
N LEU A 347 8.51 -13.53 13.07
CA LEU A 347 9.84 -13.93 13.51
C LEU A 347 10.50 -12.73 14.18
N SER A 348 10.57 -12.73 15.50
CA SER A 348 11.08 -11.56 16.23
C SER A 348 12.11 -11.90 17.30
N PHE A 349 13.03 -10.97 17.54
CA PHE A 349 14.02 -11.07 18.62
C PHE A 349 14.89 -12.33 18.60
N ASN A 350 15.08 -12.94 17.42
CA ASN A 350 16.02 -14.05 17.27
C ASN A 350 17.43 -13.49 17.07
N SER A 351 18.42 -14.21 17.59
CA SER A 351 19.82 -13.76 17.60
C SER A 351 20.76 -14.87 17.16
N VAL A 352 21.74 -14.51 16.33
CA VAL A 352 22.76 -15.44 15.81
C VAL A 352 24.14 -14.78 15.78
N ALA A 353 25.15 -15.51 16.21
CA ALA A 353 26.55 -15.08 16.07
C ALA A 353 27.12 -15.41 14.68
N GLY A 354 26.57 -16.40 13.97
CA GLY A 354 27.01 -16.82 12.64
C GLY A 354 26.07 -16.38 11.51
N ARG A 355 25.64 -17.34 10.68
CA ARG A 355 25.05 -17.06 9.35
C ARG A 355 23.53 -16.95 9.41
N GLY A 356 23.04 -15.74 9.70
CA GLY A 356 21.63 -15.34 9.57
C GLY A 356 20.66 -15.99 10.57
N VAL A 357 19.59 -15.27 10.93
CA VAL A 357 18.48 -15.86 11.71
C VAL A 357 17.79 -16.93 10.89
N ILE A 358 17.69 -16.71 9.59
CA ILE A 358 17.36 -17.73 8.61
C ILE A 358 18.60 -17.98 7.76
N TYR A 359 19.06 -19.22 7.72
CA TYR A 359 20.05 -19.69 6.77
C TYR A 359 19.35 -20.48 5.66
N ASN A 360 19.37 -19.99 4.43
CA ASN A 360 18.65 -20.59 3.31
C ASN A 360 19.59 -21.15 2.23
N GLU A 361 19.59 -22.48 2.08
CA GLU A 361 20.32 -23.24 1.05
C GLU A 361 19.44 -23.74 -0.10
N ALA A 362 18.13 -23.47 -0.07
CA ALA A 362 17.20 -23.92 -1.10
C ALA A 362 16.15 -22.83 -1.42
N THR A 363 14.86 -23.17 -1.57
CA THR A 363 13.83 -22.18 -1.89
C THR A 363 13.16 -21.70 -0.62
N LEU A 364 13.20 -20.39 -0.39
CA LEU A 364 12.49 -19.73 0.71
C LEU A 364 11.54 -18.66 0.14
N ASN A 365 10.26 -18.78 0.50
CA ASN A 365 9.23 -17.79 0.22
C ASN A 365 8.75 -17.18 1.54
N VAL A 366 8.89 -15.87 1.70
CA VAL A 366 8.36 -15.13 2.85
C VAL A 366 7.18 -14.29 2.37
N ILE A 367 5.98 -14.60 2.84
CA ILE A 367 4.72 -14.09 2.33
C ILE A 367 3.89 -13.52 3.47
N LYS A 368 3.44 -12.26 3.38
CA LYS A 368 2.56 -11.64 4.39
C LYS A 368 3.06 -11.80 5.83
N SER A 369 4.38 -11.82 6.01
CA SER A 369 5.01 -12.15 7.28
C SER A 369 5.85 -10.98 7.79
N GLU A 370 6.07 -10.96 9.10
CA GLU A 370 6.84 -9.92 9.76
C GLU A 370 8.13 -10.47 10.35
N MET A 371 9.25 -9.80 10.08
CA MET A 371 10.53 -10.05 10.75
C MET A 371 10.98 -8.78 11.45
N ASN A 372 10.93 -8.79 12.79
CA ASN A 372 11.16 -7.59 13.58
C ASN A 372 12.25 -7.76 14.63
N SER A 373 13.12 -6.76 14.76
CA SER A 373 14.10 -6.69 15.86
C SER A 373 15.02 -7.91 15.95
N ASN A 374 15.32 -8.55 14.82
CA ASN A 374 16.27 -9.66 14.78
C ASN A 374 17.70 -9.14 14.66
N ILE A 375 18.64 -9.86 15.27
CA ILE A 375 20.06 -9.50 15.30
C ILE A 375 20.88 -10.64 14.71
N ALA A 376 21.77 -10.32 13.79
CA ALA A 376 22.65 -11.30 13.16
C ALA A 376 24.03 -10.71 12.85
N GLU A 377 25.03 -11.58 12.62
CA GLU A 377 26.36 -11.10 12.19
C GLU A 377 26.31 -10.59 10.76
N ASN A 378 25.65 -11.31 9.85
CA ASN A 378 25.28 -10.83 8.53
C ASN A 378 23.77 -10.74 8.43
N GLY A 379 23.21 -10.72 7.23
CA GLY A 379 21.78 -10.50 7.11
C GLY A 379 20.93 -11.49 7.86
N VAL A 380 19.84 -10.96 8.44
CA VAL A 380 18.84 -11.74 9.18
C VAL A 380 18.35 -12.91 8.34
N ILE A 381 18.31 -12.75 7.02
CA ILE A 381 18.25 -13.82 6.04
C ILE A 381 19.60 -13.92 5.33
N TYR A 382 20.29 -15.03 5.53
CA TYR A 382 21.49 -15.39 4.77
C TYR A 382 21.08 -16.37 3.67
N ASN A 383 21.06 -15.89 2.43
CA ASN A 383 20.54 -16.64 1.28
C ASN A 383 21.67 -17.08 0.34
N VAL A 384 21.77 -18.39 0.08
CA VAL A 384 22.67 -18.93 -0.95
C VAL A 384 21.95 -19.51 -2.17
N ALA A 385 20.61 -19.55 -2.14
CA ALA A 385 19.78 -20.12 -3.19
C ALA A 385 18.64 -19.17 -3.58
N ARG A 386 17.38 -19.63 -3.64
CA ARG A 386 16.26 -18.80 -4.12
C ARG A 386 15.50 -18.18 -2.95
N LEU A 387 15.43 -16.85 -2.92
CA LEU A 387 14.67 -16.08 -1.93
C LEU A 387 13.60 -15.21 -2.61
N ASN A 388 12.34 -15.37 -2.18
CA ASN A 388 11.25 -14.49 -2.57
C ASN A 388 10.65 -13.82 -1.33
N LEU A 389 10.59 -12.48 -1.34
CA LEU A 389 9.99 -11.67 -0.28
C LEU A 389 8.75 -10.99 -0.86
N THR A 390 7.56 -11.32 -0.37
CA THR A 390 6.30 -10.84 -0.95
C THR A 390 5.35 -10.35 0.13
N ASN A 391 4.83 -9.12 -0.02
CA ASN A 391 3.86 -8.53 0.92
C ASN A 391 4.30 -8.60 2.39
N SER A 392 5.61 -8.57 2.65
CA SER A 392 6.18 -8.83 3.98
C SER A 392 6.86 -7.60 4.55
N LYS A 393 6.98 -7.55 5.88
CA LYS A 393 7.51 -6.39 6.60
C LYS A 393 8.76 -6.77 7.39
N PHE A 394 9.81 -5.99 7.23
CA PHE A 394 11.10 -6.16 7.88
C PHE A 394 11.42 -4.90 8.66
N SER A 395 11.32 -4.93 9.99
CA SER A 395 11.47 -3.73 10.81
C SER A 395 12.56 -3.87 11.87
N SER A 396 13.37 -2.82 12.03
CA SER A 396 14.35 -2.73 13.13
C SER A 396 15.34 -3.90 13.19
N ASN A 397 15.58 -4.58 12.07
CA ASN A 397 16.56 -5.67 12.01
C ASN A 397 17.98 -5.10 11.94
N LYS A 398 18.92 -5.77 12.59
CA LYS A 398 20.31 -5.32 12.67
C LYS A 398 21.29 -6.44 12.30
N ALA A 399 22.11 -6.19 11.29
CA ALA A 399 23.31 -6.97 11.01
C ALA A 399 24.56 -6.24 11.53
N ASN A 400 25.44 -6.92 12.26
CA ASN A 400 26.71 -6.32 12.71
C ASN A 400 27.73 -6.15 11.57
N GLY A 401 27.59 -6.93 10.50
CA GLY A 401 28.37 -6.95 9.29
C GLY A 401 27.54 -6.45 8.11
N TYR A 402 27.07 -7.37 7.27
CA TYR A 402 26.51 -7.03 5.96
C TYR A 402 25.05 -7.44 5.80
N GLY A 403 24.26 -6.59 5.12
CA GLY A 403 22.90 -6.91 4.67
C GLY A 403 21.86 -6.88 5.77
N GLY A 404 21.46 -5.72 6.30
CA GLY A 404 20.67 -5.60 7.54
C GLY A 404 19.40 -6.45 7.60
N VAL A 405 18.83 -6.80 6.45
CA VAL A 405 17.81 -7.84 6.31
C VAL A 405 18.33 -9.02 5.52
N VAL A 406 18.95 -8.80 4.34
CA VAL A 406 19.36 -9.86 3.43
C VAL A 406 20.84 -9.79 3.10
N TYR A 407 21.54 -10.89 3.34
CA TYR A 407 22.84 -11.21 2.74
C TYR A 407 22.62 -12.23 1.62
N ASN A 408 22.80 -11.81 0.37
CA ASN A 408 22.43 -12.59 -0.81
C ASN A 408 23.65 -13.07 -1.62
N LEU A 409 23.84 -14.38 -1.67
CA LEU A 409 24.72 -15.11 -2.59
C LEU A 409 23.93 -15.83 -3.71
N GLY A 410 22.61 -15.92 -3.58
CA GLY A 410 21.72 -16.56 -4.55
C GLY A 410 20.90 -15.57 -5.38
N SER A 411 19.65 -15.91 -5.71
CA SER A 411 18.70 -14.99 -6.36
C SER A 411 17.74 -14.38 -5.34
N LEU A 412 17.47 -13.08 -5.46
CA LEU A 412 16.53 -12.35 -4.61
C LEU A 412 15.45 -11.67 -5.46
N ASN A 413 14.19 -11.96 -5.16
CA ASN A 413 13.04 -11.23 -5.69
C ASN A 413 12.23 -10.62 -4.54
N THR A 414 12.02 -9.31 -4.59
CA THR A 414 11.26 -8.56 -3.59
C THR A 414 10.08 -7.86 -4.26
N VAL A 415 8.87 -8.14 -3.77
CA VAL A 415 7.62 -7.61 -4.32
C VAL A 415 6.75 -7.09 -3.19
N SER A 416 6.27 -5.85 -3.30
CA SER A 416 5.28 -5.28 -2.36
C SER A 416 5.68 -5.40 -0.88
N SER A 417 6.97 -5.36 -0.58
CA SER A 417 7.49 -5.54 0.79
C SER A 417 7.97 -4.22 1.39
N GLU A 418 7.95 -4.14 2.72
CA GLU A 418 8.36 -2.96 3.48
C GLU A 418 9.62 -3.22 4.31
N PHE A 419 10.60 -2.34 4.20
CA PHE A 419 11.85 -2.38 4.96
C PHE A 419 11.98 -1.09 5.76
N ASN A 420 11.76 -1.18 7.07
CA ASN A 420 11.69 -0.04 7.97
C ASN A 420 12.80 -0.07 9.01
N SER A 421 13.61 0.98 9.08
CA SER A 421 14.59 1.16 10.17
C SER A 421 15.59 0.01 10.35
N ASN A 422 15.96 -0.69 9.27
CA ASN A 422 16.96 -1.76 9.33
C ASN A 422 18.38 -1.19 9.24
N GLN A 423 19.36 -1.90 9.82
CA GLN A 423 20.73 -1.41 9.95
C GLN A 423 21.79 -2.48 9.64
N ALA A 424 22.86 -2.07 8.94
CA ALA A 424 24.09 -2.86 8.79
C ALA A 424 25.33 -1.98 8.57
N LYS A 425 26.54 -2.57 8.55
CA LYS A 425 27.75 -1.85 8.10
C LYS A 425 27.73 -1.59 6.61
N LEU A 426 27.50 -2.61 5.79
CA LEU A 426 27.24 -2.48 4.34
C LEU A 426 25.91 -3.12 4.00
N GLY A 427 25.16 -2.53 3.07
CA GLY A 427 23.84 -3.05 2.70
C GLY A 427 22.87 -2.93 3.86
N GLY A 428 22.50 -1.72 4.28
CA GLY A 428 21.59 -1.45 5.41
C GLY A 428 20.28 -2.26 5.38
N VAL A 429 19.85 -2.70 4.19
CA VAL A 429 18.83 -3.73 4.02
C VAL A 429 19.38 -4.90 3.21
N ILE A 430 19.95 -4.66 2.03
CA ILE A 430 20.37 -5.71 1.09
C ILE A 430 21.87 -5.60 0.83
N TYR A 431 22.58 -6.69 1.03
CA TYR A 431 23.93 -6.90 0.51
C TYR A 431 23.90 -8.04 -0.51
N ASN A 432 24.11 -7.72 -1.78
CA ASN A 432 24.02 -8.65 -2.90
C ASN A 432 25.37 -8.85 -3.58
N VAL A 433 25.88 -10.08 -3.58
CA VAL A 433 27.04 -10.49 -4.37
C VAL A 433 26.75 -11.80 -5.12
N GLY A 434 25.46 -12.13 -5.23
CA GLY A 434 24.97 -13.39 -5.77
C GLY A 434 24.64 -13.32 -7.27
N LYS A 435 23.37 -13.49 -7.62
CA LYS A 435 22.84 -13.32 -8.97
C LYS A 435 22.08 -11.99 -9.07
N SER A 436 21.50 -11.72 -10.25
CA SER A 436 20.61 -10.58 -10.46
C SER A 436 19.49 -10.52 -9.42
N THR A 437 19.19 -9.31 -8.94
CA THR A 437 18.19 -9.03 -7.90
C THR A 437 17.08 -8.14 -8.45
N SER A 438 15.82 -8.42 -8.09
CA SER A 438 14.68 -7.58 -8.44
C SER A 438 13.96 -7.02 -7.20
N VAL A 439 13.60 -5.74 -7.27
CA VAL A 439 12.82 -5.02 -6.27
C VAL A 439 11.67 -4.33 -7.00
N SER A 440 10.43 -4.64 -6.62
CA SER A 440 9.24 -4.06 -7.25
C SER A 440 8.19 -3.67 -6.22
N ASN A 441 7.49 -2.56 -6.45
CA ASN A 441 6.37 -2.09 -5.62
C ASN A 441 6.68 -2.02 -4.11
N SER A 442 7.95 -1.82 -3.74
CA SER A 442 8.43 -2.00 -2.36
C SER A 442 8.83 -0.68 -1.72
N MET A 443 8.80 -0.63 -0.38
CA MET A 443 9.14 0.56 0.40
C MET A 443 10.39 0.33 1.24
N PHE A 444 11.37 1.22 1.11
CA PHE A 444 12.57 1.28 1.93
C PHE A 444 12.54 2.60 2.70
N ASN A 445 12.18 2.56 3.98
CA ASN A 445 12.03 3.75 4.79
C ASN A 445 12.94 3.74 6.02
N SER A 446 13.67 4.84 6.21
CA SER A 446 14.52 5.08 7.40
C SER A 446 15.60 4.03 7.65
N ASN A 447 16.05 3.30 6.63
CA ASN A 447 17.12 2.31 6.79
C ASN A 447 18.50 2.98 6.84
N LYS A 448 19.42 2.35 7.56
CA LYS A 448 20.74 2.90 7.86
C LYS A 448 21.86 1.95 7.42
N ALA A 449 22.84 2.48 6.70
CA ALA A 449 24.11 1.79 6.48
C ALA A 449 25.26 2.58 7.13
N GLU A 450 26.09 1.93 7.93
CA GLU A 450 27.15 2.65 8.63
C GLU A 450 28.27 3.08 7.69
N ARG A 451 28.66 2.19 6.78
CA ARG A 451 29.77 2.40 5.83
C ARG A 451 29.28 2.69 4.42
N ALA A 452 28.47 1.80 3.84
CA ALA A 452 28.01 1.97 2.47
C ALA A 452 26.68 1.26 2.16
N ALA A 453 25.80 2.04 1.51
CA ALA A 453 24.54 1.69 0.90
C ALA A 453 23.51 0.90 1.71
N VAL A 454 22.23 1.29 1.57
CA VAL A 454 21.09 0.47 1.97
C VAL A 454 20.93 -0.74 1.05
N ILE A 455 21.17 -0.57 -0.26
CA ILE A 455 21.34 -1.65 -1.22
C ILE A 455 22.76 -1.62 -1.76
N TYR A 456 23.56 -2.60 -1.38
CA TYR A 456 24.90 -2.80 -1.91
C TYR A 456 24.87 -3.96 -2.91
N THR A 457 25.35 -3.77 -4.13
CA THR A 457 25.41 -4.86 -5.12
C THR A 457 26.67 -4.86 -5.98
N THR A 458 27.21 -6.05 -6.27
CA THR A 458 28.21 -6.26 -7.35
C THR A 458 27.56 -6.70 -8.66
N GLU A 459 26.31 -7.15 -8.61
CA GLU A 459 25.55 -7.73 -9.71
C GLU A 459 24.42 -6.81 -10.17
N ASP A 460 23.76 -7.19 -11.26
CA ASP A 460 22.61 -6.47 -11.81
C ASP A 460 21.46 -6.33 -10.81
N VAL A 461 20.85 -5.15 -10.77
CA VAL A 461 19.67 -4.86 -9.95
C VAL A 461 18.61 -4.11 -10.75
N SER A 462 17.37 -4.61 -10.70
CA SER A 462 16.21 -3.92 -11.26
C SER A 462 15.31 -3.40 -10.15
N ILE A 463 14.98 -2.11 -10.18
CA ILE A 463 14.11 -1.44 -9.20
C ILE A 463 12.92 -0.83 -9.96
N SER A 464 11.71 -1.26 -9.66
CA SER A 464 10.49 -0.77 -10.31
C SER A 464 9.44 -0.33 -9.29
N ASP A 465 8.75 0.78 -9.57
CA ASP A 465 7.59 1.26 -8.83
C ASP A 465 7.80 1.32 -7.29
N SER A 466 9.04 1.58 -6.87
CA SER A 466 9.46 1.46 -5.47
C SER A 466 9.78 2.82 -4.86
N ARG A 467 9.70 2.91 -3.53
CA ARG A 467 9.91 4.15 -2.78
C ARG A 467 11.05 3.99 -1.79
N PHE A 468 12.03 4.87 -1.88
CA PHE A 468 13.16 4.97 -0.96
C PHE A 468 13.08 6.30 -0.23
N GLU A 469 12.74 6.27 1.06
CA GLU A 469 12.51 7.48 1.85
C GLU A 469 13.37 7.52 3.10
N ASN A 470 13.96 8.69 3.38
CA ASN A 470 14.67 8.95 4.65
C ASN A 470 15.80 7.97 4.97
N ASN A 471 16.36 7.28 3.96
CA ASN A 471 17.44 6.35 4.17
C ASN A 471 18.76 7.10 4.32
N ARG A 472 19.67 6.57 5.14
CA ARG A 472 20.90 7.26 5.51
C ARG A 472 22.12 6.36 5.46
N VAL A 473 23.18 6.84 4.82
CA VAL A 473 24.54 6.31 4.95
C VAL A 473 25.36 7.26 5.82
N THR A 474 26.26 6.74 6.68
CA THR A 474 27.00 7.60 7.63
C THR A 474 28.48 7.82 7.36
N HIS A 475 29.15 7.05 6.49
CA HIS A 475 30.58 7.27 6.19
C HIS A 475 30.89 7.56 4.73
N SER A 476 30.60 6.66 3.78
CA SER A 476 31.24 6.80 2.47
C SER A 476 30.32 7.14 1.30
N LEU A 477 29.13 6.53 1.12
CA LEU A 477 28.52 6.48 -0.23
C LEU A 477 27.00 6.71 -0.24
N GLY A 478 26.40 6.60 -1.43
CA GLY A 478 24.95 6.64 -1.62
C GLY A 478 24.20 5.48 -1.01
N ILE A 479 22.87 5.65 -0.88
CA ILE A 479 21.99 4.60 -0.35
C ILE A 479 21.87 3.38 -1.28
N ILE A 480 22.28 3.52 -2.55
CA ILE A 480 22.47 2.43 -3.51
C ILE A 480 23.92 2.53 -4.01
N GLN A 481 24.67 1.44 -3.88
CA GLN A 481 26.02 1.35 -4.40
C GLN A 481 26.12 0.21 -5.40
N VAL A 482 26.74 0.50 -6.55
CA VAL A 482 27.02 -0.48 -7.58
C VAL A 482 28.47 -0.44 -8.01
N LEU A 483 29.10 -1.62 -7.96
CA LEU A 483 30.51 -1.79 -8.30
C LEU A 483 30.73 -2.20 -9.76
N LYS A 484 29.98 -3.19 -10.26
CA LYS A 484 30.19 -3.78 -11.59
C LYS A 484 28.90 -4.07 -12.37
N GLY A 485 27.82 -4.45 -11.69
CA GLY A 485 26.53 -4.74 -12.32
C GLY A 485 25.83 -3.51 -12.91
N ASN A 486 24.75 -3.75 -13.64
CA ASN A 486 23.89 -2.71 -14.20
C ASN A 486 22.72 -2.40 -13.26
N ILE A 487 22.22 -1.16 -13.34
CA ILE A 487 21.01 -0.75 -12.63
C ILE A 487 19.94 -0.36 -13.64
N ASP A 488 18.74 -0.93 -13.50
CA ASP A 488 17.54 -0.44 -14.19
C ASP A 488 16.54 0.07 -13.14
N ILE A 489 16.26 1.38 -13.15
CA ILE A 489 15.31 2.04 -12.27
C ILE A 489 14.14 2.57 -13.10
N GLN A 490 12.93 2.10 -12.78
CA GLN A 490 11.70 2.48 -13.47
C GLN A 490 10.63 2.94 -12.48
N GLY A 491 9.93 4.05 -12.77
CA GLY A 491 8.74 4.46 -12.03
C GLY A 491 8.95 4.73 -10.52
N SER A 492 10.20 4.91 -10.07
CA SER A 492 10.55 4.86 -8.66
C SER A 492 10.79 6.25 -8.06
N VAL A 493 10.63 6.36 -6.74
CA VAL A 493 10.75 7.63 -6.00
C VAL A 493 11.83 7.51 -4.93
N PHE A 494 12.81 8.39 -4.98
CA PHE A 494 13.89 8.55 -4.01
C PHE A 494 13.75 9.91 -3.34
N LYS A 495 13.32 9.93 -2.09
CA LYS A 495 12.99 11.15 -1.37
C LYS A 495 13.73 11.28 -0.04
N SER A 496 14.33 12.44 0.21
CA SER A 496 14.97 12.76 1.48
C SER A 496 16.04 11.75 1.92
N ASN A 497 16.72 11.10 0.96
CA ASN A 497 17.82 10.19 1.28
C ASN A 497 19.12 10.97 1.44
N THR A 498 19.99 10.50 2.31
CA THR A 498 21.26 11.17 2.61
C THR A 498 22.43 10.21 2.47
N GLY A 499 23.28 10.49 1.49
CA GLY A 499 24.64 9.95 1.40
C GLY A 499 25.57 10.75 2.30
N SER A 500 26.58 10.08 2.86
CA SER A 500 27.50 10.71 3.80
C SER A 500 28.67 11.44 3.14
N ASP A 501 29.04 11.09 1.91
CA ASP A 501 30.11 11.79 1.17
C ASP A 501 29.65 12.01 -0.26
N GLU A 502 29.47 10.93 -1.01
CA GLU A 502 29.16 10.95 -2.46
C GLU A 502 27.81 10.32 -2.76
N GLY A 503 27.12 10.86 -3.79
CA GLY A 503 25.92 10.32 -4.39
C GLY A 503 24.77 10.15 -3.40
N GLY A 504 23.95 11.17 -3.12
CA GLY A 504 22.95 11.08 -2.04
C GLY A 504 21.97 9.91 -2.14
N VAL A 505 21.75 9.41 -3.36
CA VAL A 505 21.02 8.17 -3.65
C VAL A 505 21.93 7.11 -4.26
N ILE A 506 22.56 7.37 -5.40
CA ILE A 506 23.30 6.36 -6.16
C ILE A 506 24.77 6.73 -6.21
N PHE A 507 25.63 5.76 -5.90
CA PHE A 507 27.06 5.82 -6.19
C PHE A 507 27.45 4.68 -7.15
N ASN A 508 27.94 5.04 -8.33
CA ASN A 508 28.30 4.08 -9.38
C ASN A 508 29.75 4.22 -9.83
N ILE A 509 30.51 3.13 -9.76
CA ILE A 509 31.93 3.12 -10.11
C ILE A 509 32.15 2.81 -11.60
N ASP A 510 31.49 1.78 -12.14
CA ASP A 510 31.77 1.28 -13.50
C ASP A 510 30.54 0.67 -14.21
N GLY A 511 29.41 0.51 -13.52
CA GLY A 511 28.20 -0.09 -14.06
C GLY A 511 27.46 0.80 -15.07
N THR A 512 26.53 0.23 -15.84
CA THR A 512 25.57 1.02 -16.63
C THR A 512 24.28 1.24 -15.84
N ILE A 513 23.86 2.49 -15.75
CA ILE A 513 22.60 2.87 -15.11
C ILE A 513 21.61 3.37 -16.17
N LEU A 514 20.42 2.77 -16.15
CA LEU A 514 19.23 3.29 -16.83
C LEU A 514 18.22 3.76 -15.78
N ILE A 515 17.79 5.01 -15.90
CA ILE A 515 16.73 5.60 -15.06
C ILE A 515 15.62 6.09 -15.98
N ASN A 516 14.39 5.62 -15.74
CA ASN A 516 13.23 6.02 -16.51
C ASN A 516 12.05 6.37 -15.62
N ASN A 517 11.33 7.45 -15.95
CA ASN A 517 10.09 7.86 -15.28
C ASN A 517 10.21 7.94 -13.74
N SER A 518 11.35 8.38 -13.22
CA SER A 518 11.67 8.32 -11.79
C SER A 518 11.91 9.69 -11.17
N GLN A 519 11.84 9.78 -9.85
CA GLN A 519 11.89 11.05 -9.12
C GLN A 519 12.94 11.02 -8.01
N PHE A 520 13.81 12.02 -7.98
CA PHE A 520 14.86 12.25 -6.99
C PHE A 520 14.59 13.58 -6.31
N ILE A 521 14.02 13.55 -5.11
CA ILE A 521 13.47 14.72 -4.43
C ILE A 521 14.17 14.95 -3.08
N SER A 522 14.77 16.12 -2.90
CA SER A 522 15.35 16.53 -1.62
C SER A 522 16.41 15.56 -1.07
N ASN A 523 17.15 14.88 -1.96
CA ASN A 523 18.27 14.04 -1.54
C ASN A 523 19.52 14.90 -1.31
N ALA A 524 20.40 14.42 -0.44
CA ALA A 524 21.60 15.16 -0.07
C ALA A 524 22.85 14.28 -0.01
N ALA A 525 23.99 14.86 -0.37
CA ALA A 525 25.33 14.32 -0.14
C ALA A 525 26.22 15.41 0.48
N LEU A 526 27.30 15.04 1.17
CA LEU A 526 28.22 16.05 1.72
C LEU A 526 29.13 16.64 0.65
N SER A 527 29.70 15.81 -0.23
CA SER A 527 30.73 16.19 -1.19
C SER A 527 30.18 16.31 -2.61
N TYR A 528 29.75 15.22 -3.25
CA TYR A 528 29.42 15.23 -4.67
C TYR A 528 28.09 14.56 -4.98
N GLY A 529 27.31 15.15 -5.90
CA GLY A 529 26.10 14.54 -6.44
C GLY A 529 25.00 14.37 -5.41
N GLY A 530 24.18 15.40 -5.17
CA GLY A 530 23.12 15.34 -4.17
C GLY A 530 22.11 14.18 -4.36
N ALA A 531 21.99 13.67 -5.59
CA ALA A 531 21.25 12.46 -5.90
C ALA A 531 22.15 11.34 -6.46
N ILE A 532 23.02 11.64 -7.41
CA ILE A 532 23.81 10.62 -8.13
C ILE A 532 25.25 11.07 -8.23
N ASP A 533 26.17 10.17 -7.92
CA ASP A 533 27.56 10.26 -8.32
C ASP A 533 27.89 9.03 -9.20
N ASN A 534 28.41 9.29 -10.40
CA ASN A 534 28.54 8.29 -11.45
C ASN A 534 29.87 8.39 -12.19
N ALA A 535 30.67 7.34 -12.17
CA ALA A 535 31.85 7.18 -13.02
C ALA A 535 31.61 6.29 -14.26
N GLY A 536 30.55 5.47 -14.28
CA GLY A 536 30.17 4.59 -15.39
C GLY A 536 29.24 5.25 -16.44
N ASN A 537 28.47 4.47 -17.19
CA ASN A 537 27.51 5.01 -18.17
C ASN A 537 26.16 5.29 -17.52
N LEU A 538 25.62 6.51 -17.70
CA LEU A 538 24.35 6.92 -17.11
C LEU A 538 23.38 7.43 -18.18
N THR A 539 22.23 6.77 -18.31
CA THR A 539 21.11 7.22 -19.16
C THR A 539 19.90 7.51 -18.30
N ILE A 540 19.36 8.72 -18.44
CA ILE A 540 18.19 9.20 -17.69
C ILE A 540 17.13 9.70 -18.66
N ILE A 541 15.90 9.21 -18.49
CA ILE A 541 14.77 9.49 -19.37
C ILE A 541 13.55 9.90 -18.54
N ASN A 542 12.84 10.96 -18.94
CA ASN A 542 11.54 11.36 -18.39
C ASN A 542 11.51 11.46 -16.84
N SER A 543 12.61 11.94 -16.23
CA SER A 543 12.80 11.88 -14.78
C SER A 543 12.94 13.27 -14.15
N LEU A 544 12.62 13.37 -12.87
CA LEU A 544 12.65 14.61 -12.08
C LEU A 544 13.76 14.58 -11.03
N PHE A 545 14.55 15.65 -10.97
CA PHE A 545 15.51 15.94 -9.91
C PHE A 545 15.13 17.29 -9.28
N ASP A 546 14.46 17.25 -8.12
CA ASP A 546 13.99 18.45 -7.42
C ASP A 546 14.67 18.62 -6.06
N LYS A 547 15.22 19.80 -5.78
CA LYS A 547 15.76 20.19 -4.46
C LYS A 547 16.89 19.30 -3.93
N ASN A 548 17.64 18.64 -4.80
CA ASN A 548 18.80 17.88 -4.35
C ASN A 548 19.94 18.83 -3.98
N GLN A 549 20.77 18.45 -3.01
CA GLN A 549 21.83 19.30 -2.48
C GLN A 549 23.14 18.56 -2.23
N ALA A 550 24.26 19.16 -2.62
CA ALA A 550 25.61 18.70 -2.25
C ALA A 550 26.61 19.86 -2.17
N TYR A 551 27.85 19.58 -1.79
CA TYR A 551 28.92 20.58 -1.88
C TYR A 551 29.28 20.87 -3.35
N GLY A 552 29.50 19.84 -4.17
CA GLY A 552 29.62 19.88 -5.63
C GLY A 552 28.49 19.09 -6.28
N ALA A 553 27.98 19.58 -7.41
CA ALA A 553 26.90 18.98 -8.19
C ALA A 553 25.59 18.78 -7.40
N GLY A 554 24.66 19.74 -7.48
CA GLY A 554 23.46 19.73 -6.64
C GLY A 554 22.60 18.47 -6.84
N ALA A 555 22.55 17.90 -8.04
CA ALA A 555 21.87 16.63 -8.32
C ALA A 555 22.83 15.52 -8.78
N ILE A 556 23.60 15.76 -9.85
CA ILE A 556 24.40 14.70 -10.50
C ILE A 556 25.85 15.14 -10.64
N ASP A 557 26.77 14.45 -9.96
CA ASP A 557 28.19 14.46 -10.34
C ASP A 557 28.47 13.30 -11.29
N ASN A 558 29.20 13.57 -12.37
CA ASN A 558 29.37 12.60 -13.44
C ASN A 558 30.79 12.59 -14.03
N GLY A 559 31.47 11.46 -13.89
CA GLY A 559 32.76 11.10 -14.49
C GLY A 559 32.69 10.27 -15.78
N GLY A 560 31.58 9.58 -16.06
CA GLY A 560 31.42 8.73 -17.24
C GLY A 560 30.50 9.33 -18.32
N ASN A 561 30.00 8.56 -19.29
CA ASN A 561 29.13 9.13 -20.34
C ASN A 561 27.72 9.36 -19.80
N LEU A 562 27.19 10.57 -20.00
CA LEU A 562 25.87 10.97 -19.51
C LEU A 562 24.92 11.30 -20.66
N LYS A 563 23.79 10.59 -20.70
CA LYS A 563 22.67 10.84 -21.62
C LYS A 563 21.42 11.20 -20.84
N ILE A 564 20.82 12.35 -21.15
CA ILE A 564 19.63 12.86 -20.47
C ILE A 564 18.57 13.23 -21.50
N ILE A 565 17.35 12.72 -21.35
CA ILE A 565 16.27 12.93 -22.30
C ILE A 565 15.00 13.31 -21.55
N LYS A 566 14.43 14.48 -21.85
CA LYS A 566 13.13 14.93 -21.32
C LYS A 566 13.08 14.95 -19.78
N CYS A 567 14.18 15.35 -19.14
CA CYS A 567 14.30 15.41 -17.69
C CYS A 567 14.16 16.83 -17.14
N ASN A 568 13.68 16.94 -15.90
CA ASN A 568 13.54 18.21 -15.20
C ASN A 568 14.50 18.26 -14.01
N PHE A 569 15.35 19.28 -13.99
CA PHE A 569 16.25 19.62 -12.89
C PHE A 569 15.80 20.95 -12.29
N THR A 570 15.13 20.88 -11.14
CA THR A 570 14.51 22.04 -10.51
C THR A 570 15.04 22.28 -9.11
N ASN A 571 15.35 23.52 -8.77
CA ASN A 571 15.70 23.95 -7.41
C ASN A 571 16.89 23.19 -6.78
N ASN A 572 17.78 22.59 -7.56
CA ASN A 572 18.95 21.88 -7.03
C ASN A 572 20.03 22.88 -6.60
N LYS A 573 20.82 22.51 -5.59
CA LYS A 573 21.77 23.43 -4.96
C LYS A 573 23.13 22.79 -4.74
N ALA A 574 24.17 23.41 -5.28
CA ALA A 574 25.56 23.12 -4.97
C ALA A 574 26.18 24.28 -4.18
N THR A 575 27.01 23.96 -3.18
CA THR A 575 27.80 24.99 -2.46
C THR A 575 28.89 25.57 -3.36
N LYS A 576 29.49 24.75 -4.24
CA LYS A 576 30.60 25.11 -5.11
C LYS A 576 30.16 25.15 -6.58
N ASN A 577 29.96 24.00 -7.21
CA ASN A 577 29.93 23.88 -8.67
C ASN A 577 28.72 23.09 -9.14
N GLY A 578 28.16 23.43 -10.31
CA GLY A 578 27.13 22.63 -10.99
C GLY A 578 25.84 22.57 -10.19
N GLY A 579 25.01 23.61 -10.23
CA GLY A 579 23.84 23.67 -9.34
C GLY A 579 22.86 22.51 -9.56
N ALA A 580 22.78 21.95 -10.77
CA ALA A 580 22.16 20.66 -11.03
C ALA A 580 23.20 19.58 -11.37
N ILE A 581 24.06 19.83 -12.34
CA ILE A 581 24.97 18.82 -12.89
C ILE A 581 26.40 19.35 -12.88
N ASP A 582 27.33 18.54 -12.38
CA ASP A 582 28.75 18.69 -12.64
C ASP A 582 29.22 17.51 -13.50
N ASN A 583 29.72 17.79 -14.71
CA ASN A 583 30.01 16.78 -15.71
C ASN A 583 31.46 16.87 -16.21
N ASN A 584 32.20 15.78 -15.97
CA ASN A 584 33.62 15.61 -16.29
C ASN A 584 33.87 14.84 -17.61
N ASN A 585 32.82 14.41 -18.32
CA ASN A 585 32.94 13.64 -19.55
C ASN A 585 31.93 14.10 -20.62
N ILE A 586 31.55 13.24 -21.58
CA ILE A 586 30.57 13.59 -22.61
C ILE A 586 29.16 13.70 -22.00
N LEU A 587 28.49 14.83 -22.24
CA LEU A 587 27.09 15.06 -21.87
C LEU A 587 26.23 15.28 -23.12
N ASN A 588 25.24 14.40 -23.31
CA ASN A 588 24.21 14.50 -24.34
C ASN A 588 22.85 14.73 -23.68
N ALA A 589 22.29 15.93 -23.79
CA ALA A 589 21.05 16.33 -23.14
C ALA A 589 20.04 16.93 -24.13
N TYR A 590 18.83 16.37 -24.16
CA TYR A 590 17.77 16.77 -25.09
C TYR A 590 16.44 16.96 -24.38
N GLY A 591 15.72 18.04 -24.67
CA GLY A 591 14.36 18.23 -24.17
C GLY A 591 14.24 18.49 -22.68
N CYS A 592 15.31 18.94 -22.02
CA CYS A 592 15.38 19.04 -20.57
C CYS A 592 14.97 20.43 -20.06
N ILE A 593 14.55 20.51 -18.80
CA ILE A 593 14.31 21.77 -18.10
C ILE A 593 15.33 21.92 -16.97
N PHE A 594 16.07 23.03 -16.95
CA PHE A 594 16.93 23.44 -15.86
C PHE A 594 16.42 24.76 -15.28
N GLU A 595 15.72 24.67 -14.15
CA GLU A 595 15.05 25.80 -13.51
C GLU A 595 15.52 26.00 -12.07
N ASN A 596 15.83 27.26 -11.71
CA ASN A 596 16.11 27.67 -10.33
C ASN A 596 17.27 26.90 -9.66
N ASN A 597 18.22 26.37 -10.43
CA ASN A 597 19.39 25.69 -9.87
C ASN A 597 20.45 26.70 -9.45
N VAL A 598 21.15 26.42 -8.36
CA VAL A 598 22.07 27.38 -7.74
C VAL A 598 23.42 26.72 -7.44
N ALA A 599 24.51 27.33 -7.91
CA ALA A 599 25.88 27.03 -7.52
C ALA A 599 26.54 28.24 -6.86
N GLY A 600 27.50 28.03 -5.95
CA GLY A 600 28.24 29.14 -5.33
C GLY A 600 29.30 29.76 -6.24
N ALA A 601 29.94 28.96 -7.10
CA ALA A 601 31.05 29.35 -7.95
C ALA A 601 30.67 29.29 -9.44
N GLU A 602 30.62 28.11 -10.05
CA GLU A 602 30.51 27.96 -11.51
C GLU A 602 29.28 27.12 -11.92
N GLY A 603 28.66 27.48 -13.05
CA GLY A 603 27.61 26.70 -13.71
C GLY A 603 26.37 26.50 -12.85
N GLY A 604 25.49 27.52 -12.80
CA GLY A 604 24.33 27.47 -11.91
C GLY A 604 23.35 26.33 -12.23
N ALA A 605 23.29 25.87 -13.48
CA ALA A 605 22.69 24.59 -13.83
C ALA A 605 23.75 23.52 -14.09
N ILE A 606 24.66 23.75 -15.04
CA ILE A 606 25.57 22.73 -15.56
C ILE A 606 27.00 23.24 -15.58
N ILE A 607 27.93 22.39 -15.16
CA ILE A 607 29.34 22.47 -15.57
C ILE A 607 29.64 21.34 -16.54
N ALA A 608 30.30 21.65 -17.66
CA ALA A 608 30.82 20.66 -18.60
C ALA A 608 32.32 20.86 -18.83
N ARG A 609 33.13 19.86 -18.47
CA ARG A 609 34.60 19.87 -18.67
C ARG A 609 35.08 19.15 -19.93
N LYS A 610 34.19 18.42 -20.60
CA LYS A 610 34.38 17.87 -21.96
C LYS A 610 33.15 18.16 -22.81
N ASP A 611 33.09 17.58 -24.00
CA ASP A 611 32.07 17.79 -25.03
C ASP A 611 30.64 17.76 -24.47
N ILE A 612 29.87 18.78 -24.86
CA ILE A 612 28.46 18.94 -24.48
C ILE A 612 27.61 19.10 -25.74
N ASP A 613 26.61 18.25 -25.88
CA ASP A 613 25.50 18.39 -26.82
C ASP A 613 24.23 18.62 -26.01
N LEU A 614 23.90 19.88 -25.77
CA LEU A 614 22.70 20.31 -25.06
C LEU A 614 21.81 21.02 -26.07
N THR A 615 20.69 20.40 -26.45
CA THR A 615 19.76 21.00 -27.42
C THR A 615 18.32 20.82 -27.00
N HIS A 616 17.42 21.56 -27.65
CA HIS A 616 15.97 21.46 -27.43
C HIS A 616 15.55 21.62 -25.96
N SER A 617 16.34 22.29 -25.13
CA SER A 617 16.16 22.36 -23.68
C SER A 617 15.84 23.78 -23.22
N ALA A 618 15.37 23.93 -21.98
CA ALA A 618 15.03 25.21 -21.37
C ALA A 618 15.90 25.48 -20.14
N LEU A 619 16.63 26.60 -20.12
CA LEU A 619 17.49 27.00 -19.00
C LEU A 619 17.10 28.40 -18.54
N PHE A 620 16.61 28.54 -17.31
CA PHE A 620 16.19 29.83 -16.80
C PHE A 620 16.25 29.90 -15.27
N ASN A 621 16.45 31.11 -14.75
CA ASN A 621 16.54 31.40 -13.31
C ASN A 621 17.64 30.64 -12.56
N ASN A 622 18.62 30.11 -13.27
CA ASN A 622 19.78 29.50 -12.64
C ASN A 622 20.76 30.59 -12.18
N ARG A 623 21.57 30.31 -11.14
CA ARG A 623 22.48 31.31 -10.56
C ARG A 623 23.83 30.70 -10.17
N ALA A 624 24.91 31.40 -10.52
CA ALA A 624 26.26 31.12 -10.06
C ALA A 624 27.09 32.42 -10.02
N SER A 625 28.33 32.36 -9.50
CA SER A 625 29.26 33.50 -9.60
C SER A 625 29.80 33.65 -11.03
N ARG A 626 29.94 32.55 -11.77
CA ARG A 626 30.36 32.51 -13.19
C ARG A 626 29.48 31.52 -13.96
N GLY A 627 28.88 31.98 -15.06
CA GLY A 627 27.97 31.17 -15.87
C GLY A 627 26.70 30.79 -15.09
N ASN A 628 25.73 31.72 -15.03
CA ASN A 628 24.48 31.52 -14.29
C ASN A 628 23.74 30.25 -14.71
N ALA A 629 23.79 29.89 -16.00
CA ALA A 629 23.25 28.64 -16.49
C ALA A 629 24.35 27.61 -16.70
N ILE A 630 25.35 27.91 -17.53
CA ILE A 630 26.35 26.93 -17.95
C ILE A 630 27.76 27.49 -17.81
N PHE A 631 28.66 26.66 -17.31
CA PHE A 631 30.10 26.86 -17.44
C PHE A 631 30.71 25.72 -18.26
N VAL A 632 31.47 26.05 -19.31
CA VAL A 632 32.10 25.06 -20.20
C VAL A 632 33.60 25.27 -20.26
N ASN A 633 34.37 24.22 -20.03
CA ASN A 633 35.84 24.26 -20.13
C ASN A 633 36.34 23.23 -21.15
N ASN A 634 35.85 23.32 -22.40
CA ASN A 634 36.16 22.38 -23.48
C ASN A 634 36.41 23.13 -24.81
N GLN A 635 36.58 22.39 -25.91
CA GLN A 635 36.72 22.96 -27.27
C GLN A 635 35.43 22.78 -28.12
N ASN A 636 34.60 21.76 -27.85
CA ASN A 636 33.40 21.43 -28.64
C ASN A 636 32.12 21.54 -27.80
N SER A 637 31.25 22.49 -28.16
CA SER A 637 29.96 22.69 -27.51
C SER A 637 28.86 22.91 -28.55
N ASN A 638 27.83 22.06 -28.56
CA ASN A 638 26.60 22.31 -29.28
C ASN A 638 25.52 22.78 -28.30
N LEU A 639 25.14 24.05 -28.40
CA LEU A 639 24.11 24.69 -27.57
C LEU A 639 22.90 25.15 -28.39
N THR A 640 22.78 24.66 -29.62
CA THR A 640 21.75 25.11 -30.56
C THR A 640 20.35 24.67 -30.14
N GLY A 641 19.35 25.51 -30.38
CA GLY A 641 17.96 25.17 -30.17
C GLY A 641 17.56 25.09 -28.70
N ASN A 642 18.20 25.88 -27.82
CA ASN A 642 17.78 26.01 -26.41
C ASN A 642 16.99 27.29 -26.16
N TRP A 643 16.05 27.25 -25.22
CA TRP A 643 15.34 28.40 -24.67
C TRP A 643 16.02 28.89 -23.39
N TRP A 644 16.52 30.13 -23.40
CA TRP A 644 17.29 30.71 -22.29
C TRP A 644 16.45 31.55 -21.32
N GLY A 645 15.12 31.36 -21.36
CA GLY A 645 14.16 32.08 -20.53
C GLY A 645 13.63 33.37 -21.15
N GLU A 646 14.30 33.93 -22.16
CA GLU A 646 13.87 35.12 -22.90
C GLU A 646 14.40 35.19 -24.33
N ASN A 647 13.81 36.04 -25.17
CA ASN A 647 14.18 36.17 -26.58
C ASN A 647 15.53 36.89 -26.79
N SER A 648 15.97 37.69 -25.82
CA SER A 648 17.21 38.48 -25.86
C SER A 648 18.06 38.20 -24.62
N PRO A 649 18.56 36.97 -24.47
CA PRO A 649 19.31 36.56 -23.29
C PRO A 649 20.66 37.29 -23.19
N ASP A 650 21.06 37.63 -21.96
CA ASP A 650 22.42 38.09 -21.67
C ASP A 650 23.36 36.88 -21.52
N PHE A 651 23.95 36.46 -22.64
CA PHE A 651 24.85 35.32 -22.66
C PHE A 651 26.13 35.52 -21.85
N ASN A 652 26.59 36.76 -21.62
CA ASN A 652 27.75 37.02 -20.77
C ASN A 652 27.49 36.64 -19.30
N ALA A 653 26.23 36.76 -18.86
CA ALA A 653 25.82 36.35 -17.53
C ALA A 653 25.48 34.86 -17.47
N LEU A 654 24.82 34.33 -18.50
CA LEU A 654 24.30 32.95 -18.53
C LEU A 654 25.40 31.91 -18.78
N ILE A 655 26.39 32.27 -19.58
CA ILE A 655 27.37 31.34 -20.13
C ILE A 655 28.78 31.84 -19.80
N SER A 656 29.69 30.94 -19.43
CA SER A 656 31.10 31.28 -19.18
C SER A 656 32.03 30.15 -19.57
N GLY A 657 33.27 30.48 -19.96
CA GLY A 657 34.32 29.54 -20.34
C GLY A 657 34.61 29.53 -21.85
N ASN A 658 35.19 28.45 -22.38
CA ASN A 658 35.59 28.32 -23.78
C ASN A 658 34.43 27.75 -24.60
N ILE A 659 33.70 28.62 -25.31
CA ILE A 659 32.51 28.25 -26.08
C ILE A 659 32.62 28.88 -27.47
N SER A 660 32.17 28.15 -28.49
CA SER A 660 31.97 28.72 -29.83
C SER A 660 30.87 29.78 -29.76
N ASP A 661 31.17 31.02 -30.16
CA ASP A 661 30.20 32.13 -30.21
C ASP A 661 29.10 31.94 -31.29
N ASP A 662 29.14 30.85 -32.05
CA ASP A 662 28.25 30.58 -33.19
C ASP A 662 27.24 29.45 -32.87
N PHE A 663 26.11 29.81 -32.24
CA PHE A 663 24.96 28.92 -32.05
C PHE A 663 23.63 29.67 -32.13
N ASP A 664 22.57 28.98 -32.55
CA ASP A 664 21.23 29.54 -32.65
C ASP A 664 20.38 29.18 -31.42
N TRP A 665 19.58 30.11 -30.90
CA TRP A 665 18.70 29.87 -29.74
C TRP A 665 17.23 30.03 -30.06
N ILE A 666 16.38 29.31 -29.33
CA ILE A 666 14.92 29.39 -29.48
C ILE A 666 14.44 30.78 -29.08
N VAL A 667 13.49 31.31 -29.85
CA VAL A 667 12.71 32.50 -29.49
C VAL A 667 11.24 32.14 -29.31
N MET A 668 10.61 32.78 -28.34
CA MET A 668 9.16 32.75 -28.16
C MET A 668 8.51 33.78 -29.08
N ASP A 669 7.65 33.31 -29.98
CA ASP A 669 6.70 34.17 -30.67
C ASP A 669 5.37 34.20 -29.95
N LEU A 670 4.78 35.39 -29.92
CA LEU A 670 3.44 35.59 -29.42
C LEU A 670 2.65 36.49 -30.36
N LYS A 671 1.58 35.93 -30.92
CA LYS A 671 0.69 36.64 -31.84
C LYS A 671 -0.75 36.56 -31.34
N THR A 672 -1.50 37.64 -31.53
CA THR A 672 -2.95 37.67 -31.31
C THR A 672 -3.65 37.86 -32.65
N THR A 673 -4.82 37.23 -32.85
CA THR A 673 -5.57 37.34 -34.11
C THR A 673 -6.29 38.68 -34.30
N GLY A 674 -6.07 39.67 -33.44
CA GLY A 674 -6.76 40.96 -33.45
C GLY A 674 -6.44 41.86 -32.26
N LYS A 675 -7.20 42.97 -32.11
CA LYS A 675 -7.08 43.89 -30.98
C LYS A 675 -7.63 43.26 -29.69
N LEU A 676 -6.90 43.42 -28.58
CA LEU A 676 -7.30 42.91 -27.26
C LEU A 676 -8.40 43.78 -26.62
N MET A 677 -9.65 43.53 -27.02
CA MET A 677 -10.85 44.18 -26.49
C MET A 677 -11.27 43.53 -25.17
N GLN A 678 -11.36 44.29 -24.08
CA GLN A 678 -11.73 43.74 -22.76
C GLN A 678 -13.05 42.96 -22.81
N TYR A 679 -13.05 41.78 -22.19
CA TYR A 679 -14.15 40.79 -22.11
C TYR A 679 -14.49 40.04 -23.41
N GLU A 680 -13.75 40.25 -24.50
CA GLU A 680 -13.94 39.50 -25.75
C GLU A 680 -12.98 38.30 -25.84
N ALA A 681 -13.36 37.29 -26.62
CA ALA A 681 -12.50 36.14 -26.91
C ALA A 681 -11.56 36.46 -28.06
N ILE A 682 -10.29 36.06 -27.94
CA ILE A 682 -9.27 36.22 -28.96
C ILE A 682 -8.39 34.98 -29.02
N ASN A 683 -7.97 34.60 -30.23
CA ASN A 683 -6.98 33.54 -30.38
C ASN A 683 -5.58 34.10 -30.14
N VAL A 684 -4.86 33.42 -29.26
CA VAL A 684 -3.46 33.64 -28.97
C VAL A 684 -2.69 32.46 -29.54
N VAL A 685 -1.68 32.77 -30.33
CA VAL A 685 -0.72 31.82 -30.87
C VAL A 685 0.61 32.04 -30.16
N ILE A 686 1.10 31.02 -29.48
CA ILE A 686 2.43 30.96 -28.86
C ILE A 686 3.23 29.89 -29.60
N SER A 687 4.44 30.22 -30.02
CA SER A 687 5.35 29.23 -30.58
C SER A 687 6.79 29.38 -30.10
N PHE A 688 7.47 28.24 -29.96
CA PHE A 688 8.89 28.07 -29.66
C PHE A 688 9.60 27.33 -30.81
N ASN A 689 9.04 27.43 -32.02
CA ASN A 689 9.47 26.68 -33.21
C ASN A 689 10.43 27.46 -34.11
N HIS A 690 10.92 28.61 -33.64
CA HIS A 690 11.89 29.42 -34.35
C HIS A 690 13.14 29.59 -33.51
N ILE A 691 14.27 29.68 -34.21
CA ILE A 691 15.57 29.99 -33.65
C ILE A 691 16.09 31.29 -34.24
N THR A 692 16.98 31.96 -33.52
CA THR A 692 17.69 33.14 -34.00
C THR A 692 19.18 33.00 -33.75
N ASN A 693 19.99 33.67 -34.58
CA ASN A 693 21.43 33.78 -34.38
C ASN A 693 21.84 35.13 -33.76
N ALA A 694 23.14 35.31 -33.49
CA ALA A 694 23.72 36.54 -32.94
C ALA A 694 23.44 37.80 -33.78
N ASN A 695 23.20 37.63 -35.09
CA ASN A 695 22.87 38.72 -36.02
C ASN A 695 21.35 39.01 -36.09
N GLY A 696 20.52 38.31 -35.32
CA GLY A 696 19.07 38.47 -35.30
C GLY A 696 18.33 37.83 -36.48
N THR A 697 18.98 36.95 -37.24
CA THR A 697 18.33 36.20 -38.33
C THR A 697 17.47 35.09 -37.74
N VAL A 698 16.17 35.08 -38.06
CA VAL A 698 15.22 34.09 -37.56
C VAL A 698 14.99 32.99 -38.60
N SER A 699 15.07 31.73 -38.18
CA SER A 699 14.80 30.55 -38.99
C SER A 699 13.93 29.54 -38.24
N SER A 700 13.46 28.49 -38.91
CA SER A 700 12.68 27.41 -38.28
C SER A 700 13.57 26.43 -37.53
N LEU A 701 13.12 26.02 -36.35
CA LEU A 701 13.73 24.91 -35.60
C LEU A 701 13.53 23.60 -36.38
N ASN A 702 14.58 22.79 -36.46
CA ASN A 702 14.61 21.55 -37.25
C ASN A 702 13.64 20.46 -36.74
N SER A 703 13.39 20.38 -35.43
CA SER A 703 12.42 19.46 -34.82
C SER A 703 11.84 20.03 -33.52
N THR A 704 10.55 19.78 -33.27
CA THR A 704 9.86 20.27 -32.06
C THR A 704 9.41 19.15 -31.12
N GLU A 705 9.50 17.87 -31.54
CA GLU A 705 9.08 16.69 -30.77
C GLU A 705 9.93 16.43 -29.51
N LEU A 706 11.14 17.01 -29.51
CA LEU A 706 12.07 16.92 -28.40
C LEU A 706 11.89 18.06 -27.39
N LEU A 707 11.11 19.11 -27.70
CA LEU A 707 10.98 20.26 -26.80
C LEU A 707 10.27 19.90 -25.48
N PRO A 708 10.67 20.51 -24.35
CA PRO A 708 9.93 20.38 -23.10
C PRO A 708 8.58 21.10 -23.20
N VAL A 709 7.67 20.76 -22.27
CA VAL A 709 6.41 21.48 -22.14
C VAL A 709 6.67 22.85 -21.50
N PHE A 710 6.45 23.93 -22.27
CA PHE A 710 6.64 25.29 -21.76
C PHE A 710 5.40 25.81 -21.04
N LYS A 711 5.60 26.43 -19.87
CA LYS A 711 4.53 27.08 -19.10
C LYS A 711 4.53 28.59 -19.33
N VAL A 712 3.45 29.12 -19.91
CA VAL A 712 3.21 30.55 -20.11
C VAL A 712 2.13 31.04 -19.16
N THR A 713 2.46 31.97 -18.29
CA THR A 713 1.54 32.56 -17.30
C THR A 713 0.85 33.79 -17.84
N LEU A 714 -0.45 33.94 -17.54
CA LEU A 714 -1.29 35.06 -17.98
C LEU A 714 -1.72 35.88 -16.77
N THR A 715 -1.44 37.19 -16.77
CA THR A 715 -1.86 38.07 -15.67
C THR A 715 -3.39 38.10 -15.53
N GLY A 716 -3.91 37.54 -14.44
CA GLY A 716 -5.36 37.46 -14.17
C GLY A 716 -6.09 36.34 -14.91
N GLY A 717 -5.37 35.33 -15.43
CA GLY A 717 -5.93 34.14 -16.07
C GLY A 717 -5.15 32.86 -15.72
N ASN A 718 -5.51 31.75 -16.37
CA ASN A 718 -4.86 30.44 -16.17
C ASN A 718 -3.53 30.37 -16.94
N ALA A 719 -2.62 29.52 -16.46
CA ALA A 719 -1.42 29.16 -17.21
C ALA A 719 -1.78 28.41 -18.51
N LEU A 720 -0.95 28.61 -19.53
CA LEU A 720 -1.01 27.94 -20.81
C LEU A 720 0.20 27.01 -20.90
N TYR A 721 -0.02 25.77 -21.33
CA TYR A 721 1.04 24.78 -21.53
C TYR A 721 1.21 24.58 -23.03
N VAL A 722 2.43 24.78 -23.52
CA VAL A 722 2.80 24.69 -24.93
C VAL A 722 3.51 23.35 -25.12
N CYS A 723 2.86 22.44 -25.84
CA CYS A 723 3.41 21.12 -26.19
C CYS A 723 3.96 21.18 -27.62
N ASP A 724 5.02 20.43 -27.90
CA ASP A 724 5.67 20.34 -29.23
C ASP A 724 5.98 21.73 -29.83
N GLY A 725 6.30 22.67 -28.93
CA GLY A 725 6.63 24.05 -29.23
C GLY A 725 5.49 24.92 -29.80
N TYR A 726 4.24 24.44 -29.92
CA TYR A 726 3.14 25.23 -30.50
C TYR A 726 1.86 25.21 -29.68
N LEU A 727 1.21 26.37 -29.54
CA LEU A 727 -0.11 26.50 -28.95
C LEU A 727 -0.93 27.56 -29.71
N SER A 728 -2.13 27.18 -30.16
CA SER A 728 -3.15 28.12 -30.61
C SER A 728 -4.39 27.95 -29.73
N LYS A 729 -4.74 28.98 -28.96
CA LYS A 729 -5.83 28.89 -27.99
C LYS A 729 -6.64 30.18 -27.90
N SER A 730 -7.97 30.04 -27.91
CA SER A 730 -8.89 31.13 -27.61
C SER A 730 -8.84 31.46 -26.12
N ILE A 731 -8.56 32.71 -25.77
CA ILE A 731 -8.65 33.23 -24.40
C ILE A 731 -9.65 34.39 -24.34
N THR A 732 -10.30 34.57 -23.19
CA THR A 732 -11.09 35.77 -22.92
C THR A 732 -10.19 36.86 -22.35
N VAL A 733 -10.17 38.03 -22.98
CA VAL A 733 -9.38 39.21 -22.57
C VAL A 733 -9.85 39.70 -21.20
N PRO A 734 -9.05 39.62 -20.12
CA PRO A 734 -9.46 40.09 -18.80
C PRO A 734 -9.67 41.62 -18.75
N ALA A 735 -10.35 42.09 -17.71
CA ALA A 735 -10.59 43.52 -17.46
C ALA A 735 -9.30 44.32 -17.15
N LYS A 736 -8.25 43.63 -16.70
CA LYS A 736 -6.98 44.23 -16.29
C LYS A 736 -6.15 44.60 -17.52
N SER A 737 -5.51 45.76 -17.48
CA SER A 737 -4.63 46.28 -18.54
C SER A 737 -3.33 46.79 -17.93
N PRO A 738 -2.16 46.56 -18.56
CA PRO A 738 -1.95 45.69 -19.72
C PRO A 738 -2.20 44.21 -19.39
N ILE A 739 -2.42 43.39 -20.44
CA ILE A 739 -2.33 41.93 -20.31
C ILE A 739 -0.88 41.55 -20.54
N THR A 740 -0.29 40.88 -19.56
CA THR A 740 1.07 40.36 -19.67
C THR A 740 1.04 38.85 -19.76
N PHE A 741 1.60 38.33 -20.84
CA PHE A 741 1.99 36.93 -21.00
C PHE A 741 3.44 36.82 -20.56
N LYS A 742 3.71 35.94 -19.59
CA LYS A 742 5.05 35.74 -19.06
C LYS A 742 5.45 34.28 -19.21
N ALA A 743 6.51 34.04 -19.96
CA ALA A 743 7.19 32.75 -20.04
C ALA A 743 8.59 32.95 -19.45
N ASN A 744 8.84 32.38 -18.28
CA ASN A 744 10.11 32.52 -17.57
C ASN A 744 10.49 34.00 -17.35
N ASN A 745 11.52 34.52 -18.04
CA ASN A 745 11.99 35.90 -17.95
C ASN A 745 11.37 36.80 -19.02
N GLN A 746 10.88 36.22 -20.13
CA GLN A 746 10.18 36.93 -21.17
C GLN A 746 8.82 37.43 -20.70
N SER A 747 8.51 38.70 -20.98
CA SER A 747 7.19 39.28 -20.77
C SER A 747 6.72 40.03 -22.01
N PHE A 748 5.56 39.66 -22.52
CA PHE A 748 4.87 40.41 -23.59
C PHE A 748 3.65 41.09 -23.01
N SER A 749 3.69 42.42 -22.98
CA SER A 749 2.60 43.24 -22.47
C SER A 749 1.84 43.89 -23.61
N PHE A 750 0.54 43.65 -23.66
CA PHE A 750 -0.33 44.27 -24.63
C PHE A 750 -1.32 45.19 -23.95
N SER A 751 -1.44 46.40 -24.49
CA SER A 751 -2.50 47.31 -24.10
C SER A 751 -3.85 46.71 -24.48
N THR A 752 -4.76 46.64 -23.52
CA THR A 752 -6.16 46.31 -23.84
C THR A 752 -6.90 47.57 -24.22
N VAL A 753 -7.77 47.44 -25.21
CA VAL A 753 -8.72 48.49 -25.53
C VAL A 753 -9.92 48.29 -24.63
N LYS A 754 -10.18 49.28 -23.77
CA LYS A 754 -11.41 49.34 -22.98
C LYS A 754 -12.59 49.27 -23.93
N ASN A 755 -13.45 48.28 -23.71
CA ASN A 755 -14.71 48.16 -24.41
C ASN A 755 -15.50 49.49 -24.24
N PRO A 756 -15.90 50.20 -25.31
CA PRO A 756 -16.40 51.56 -25.21
C PRO A 756 -17.72 51.64 -24.44
N SER A 757 -17.67 52.17 -23.21
CA SER A 757 -18.79 52.66 -22.36
C SER A 757 -20.07 51.81 -22.35
N LYS A 758 -20.37 51.15 -21.22
CA LYS A 758 -21.53 50.26 -21.09
C LYS A 758 -22.81 51.03 -20.80
N ILE A 759 -23.87 50.75 -21.57
CA ILE A 759 -25.24 51.18 -21.25
C ILE A 759 -25.89 50.12 -20.35
N THR A 760 -26.40 50.54 -19.20
CA THR A 760 -27.01 49.68 -18.16
C THR A 760 -28.36 50.25 -17.70
N ASN A 761 -29.08 49.51 -16.85
CA ASN A 761 -30.40 49.90 -16.30
C ASN A 761 -31.48 50.22 -17.35
N ASN A 762 -31.38 49.61 -18.53
CA ASN A 762 -32.30 49.74 -19.65
C ASN A 762 -33.36 48.61 -19.61
N LYS A 763 -34.56 48.91 -19.12
CA LYS A 763 -35.66 47.94 -19.01
C LYS A 763 -36.76 48.22 -20.03
N ASN A 764 -37.45 47.17 -20.49
CA ASN A 764 -38.68 47.33 -21.28
C ASN A 764 -39.74 48.08 -20.44
N VAL A 765 -40.52 48.96 -21.07
CA VAL A 765 -41.51 49.78 -20.37
C VAL A 765 -42.89 49.51 -20.94
N VAL A 766 -43.85 49.23 -20.06
CA VAL A 766 -45.26 49.01 -20.42
C VAL A 766 -46.13 49.99 -19.65
N LYS A 767 -46.94 50.80 -20.34
CA LYS A 767 -47.76 51.84 -19.71
C LYS A 767 -49.09 52.04 -20.43
N ASP A 768 -50.15 52.34 -19.67
CA ASP A 768 -51.43 52.77 -20.24
C ASP A 768 -51.33 54.18 -20.84
N TYR A 769 -52.01 54.39 -21.97
CA TYR A 769 -51.90 55.65 -22.71
C TYR A 769 -52.50 56.84 -21.95
N ASP A 770 -51.64 57.72 -21.49
CA ASP A 770 -51.95 59.05 -20.94
C ASP A 770 -51.29 60.19 -21.73
N GLY A 771 -50.74 59.85 -22.91
CA GLY A 771 -50.02 60.77 -23.79
C GLY A 771 -48.50 60.79 -23.62
N LYS A 772 -47.94 60.14 -22.58
CA LYS A 772 -46.50 60.19 -22.29
C LYS A 772 -45.95 58.85 -21.80
N ILE A 773 -44.83 58.39 -22.35
CA ILE A 773 -44.07 57.23 -21.84
C ILE A 773 -42.59 57.58 -21.70
N THR A 774 -41.99 57.26 -20.55
CA THR A 774 -40.59 57.61 -20.26
C THR A 774 -39.72 56.37 -20.35
N PHE A 775 -38.60 56.48 -21.06
CA PHE A 775 -37.54 55.48 -21.07
C PHE A 775 -36.26 56.11 -20.54
N LYS A 776 -35.53 55.33 -19.73
CA LYS A 776 -34.27 55.76 -19.15
C LYS A 776 -33.21 54.67 -19.32
N VAL A 777 -31.98 55.11 -19.53
CA VAL A 777 -30.78 54.26 -19.49
C VAL A 777 -29.73 54.94 -18.63
N ARG A 778 -28.83 54.17 -18.02
CA ARG A 778 -27.67 54.69 -17.32
C ARG A 778 -26.42 54.41 -18.13
N VAL A 779 -25.59 55.42 -18.32
CA VAL A 779 -24.32 55.29 -19.03
C VAL A 779 -23.19 55.25 -18.01
N ILE A 780 -22.36 54.21 -18.12
CA ILE A 780 -21.14 54.06 -17.35
C ILE A 780 -19.98 54.39 -18.29
N GLY A 781 -19.20 55.41 -17.92
CA GLY A 781 -18.09 55.89 -18.72
C GLY A 781 -16.89 54.94 -18.70
N LYS A 782 -15.87 55.27 -19.50
CA LYS A 782 -14.60 54.53 -19.62
C LYS A 782 -13.84 54.26 -18.30
N ASN A 783 -14.23 54.90 -17.20
CA ASN A 783 -13.64 54.76 -15.86
C ASN A 783 -14.45 53.83 -14.93
N GLY A 784 -15.50 53.18 -15.42
CA GLY A 784 -16.37 52.32 -14.60
C GLY A 784 -17.36 53.08 -13.70
N LYS A 785 -17.31 54.42 -13.68
CA LYS A 785 -18.27 55.28 -12.96
C LYS A 785 -19.33 55.82 -13.92
N ALA A 786 -20.46 56.24 -13.36
CA ALA A 786 -21.51 56.89 -14.15
C ALA A 786 -20.97 58.16 -14.81
N VAL A 787 -21.33 58.38 -16.08
CA VAL A 787 -20.94 59.62 -16.77
C VAL A 787 -21.61 60.83 -16.12
N GLY A 788 -20.95 61.99 -16.22
CA GLY A 788 -21.46 63.23 -15.64
C GLY A 788 -22.68 63.79 -16.38
N LYS A 789 -23.15 64.95 -15.91
CA LYS A 789 -24.26 65.68 -16.53
C LYS A 789 -23.87 66.16 -17.94
N ASN A 790 -24.84 66.17 -18.85
CA ASN A 790 -24.79 66.71 -20.22
C ASN A 790 -24.20 65.82 -21.33
N ASP A 791 -23.77 64.60 -21.02
CA ASP A 791 -23.31 63.64 -22.03
C ASP A 791 -24.47 63.12 -22.89
N VAL A 792 -24.28 62.97 -24.20
CA VAL A 792 -25.39 62.74 -25.15
C VAL A 792 -25.58 61.27 -25.51
N VAL A 793 -26.73 60.70 -25.16
CA VAL A 793 -27.22 59.40 -25.60
C VAL A 793 -28.22 59.57 -26.73
N VAL A 794 -27.97 58.92 -27.87
CA VAL A 794 -28.85 58.95 -29.04
C VAL A 794 -29.91 57.86 -28.90
N MET A 795 -31.16 58.25 -28.64
CA MET A 795 -32.29 57.33 -28.58
C MET A 795 -33.11 57.38 -29.88
N LYS A 796 -33.40 56.23 -30.49
CA LYS A 796 -34.25 56.14 -31.69
C LYS A 796 -35.49 55.31 -31.39
N VAL A 797 -36.67 55.87 -31.61
CA VAL A 797 -37.96 55.19 -31.44
C VAL A 797 -38.98 55.74 -32.43
N ALA A 798 -39.82 54.86 -32.99
CA ALA A 798 -40.84 55.21 -34.00
C ALA A 798 -40.28 56.04 -35.19
N GLY A 799 -39.08 55.66 -35.67
CA GLY A 799 -38.40 56.32 -36.80
C GLY A 799 -37.71 57.64 -36.48
N LYS A 800 -37.92 58.22 -35.29
CA LYS A 800 -37.32 59.51 -34.88
C LYS A 800 -36.12 59.30 -33.96
N THR A 801 -35.11 60.15 -34.14
CA THR A 801 -33.87 60.16 -33.35
C THR A 801 -33.87 61.31 -32.36
N TYR A 802 -33.40 61.05 -31.14
CA TYR A 802 -33.40 61.99 -30.03
C TYR A 802 -32.04 61.99 -29.33
N ASN A 803 -31.42 63.16 -29.23
CA ASN A 803 -30.20 63.35 -28.47
C ASN A 803 -30.56 63.69 -27.02
N VAL A 804 -30.34 62.75 -26.10
CA VAL A 804 -30.76 62.83 -24.70
C VAL A 804 -29.55 62.99 -23.81
N LYS A 805 -29.46 64.14 -23.13
CA LYS A 805 -28.38 64.44 -22.21
C LYS A 805 -28.54 63.66 -20.89
N THR A 806 -27.42 63.17 -20.34
CA THR A 806 -27.37 62.50 -19.03
C THR A 806 -27.48 63.50 -17.88
N ASP A 807 -28.01 63.05 -16.75
CA ASP A 807 -27.95 63.77 -15.47
C ASP A 807 -26.61 63.56 -14.74
N LYS A 808 -26.45 64.16 -13.56
CA LYS A 808 -25.23 64.03 -12.74
C LYS A 808 -24.90 62.59 -12.31
N ASN A 809 -25.87 61.68 -12.42
CA ASN A 809 -25.76 60.27 -12.03
C ASN A 809 -25.65 59.34 -13.25
N GLY A 810 -25.45 59.90 -14.45
CA GLY A 810 -25.27 59.20 -15.71
C GLY A 810 -26.56 58.69 -16.35
N TYR A 811 -27.73 59.11 -15.88
CA TYR A 811 -29.00 58.69 -16.49
C TYR A 811 -29.41 59.61 -17.64
N ALA A 812 -29.57 59.05 -18.83
CA ALA A 812 -30.29 59.69 -19.92
C ALA A 812 -31.74 59.21 -19.88
N SER A 813 -32.67 60.14 -19.64
CA SER A 813 -34.10 59.85 -19.51
C SER A 813 -34.90 60.74 -20.44
N LYS A 814 -35.75 60.13 -21.28
CA LYS A 814 -36.60 60.86 -22.22
C LYS A 814 -38.03 60.36 -22.17
N THR A 815 -38.95 61.32 -22.13
CA THR A 815 -40.39 61.10 -22.25
C THR A 815 -40.83 61.33 -23.68
N PHE A 816 -41.53 60.35 -24.24
CA PHE A 816 -42.03 60.33 -25.61
C PHE A 816 -43.55 60.40 -25.64
N SER A 817 -44.09 61.08 -26.65
CA SER A 817 -45.52 61.16 -26.93
C SER A 817 -45.90 60.17 -28.01
N LEU A 818 -45.93 58.88 -27.67
CA LEU A 818 -46.24 57.79 -28.60
C LEU A 818 -47.72 57.41 -28.51
N THR A 819 -48.40 57.25 -29.64
CA THR A 819 -49.75 56.69 -29.69
C THR A 819 -49.75 55.22 -29.24
N PRO A 820 -50.89 54.63 -28.84
CA PRO A 820 -50.95 53.24 -28.44
C PRO A 820 -50.35 52.29 -29.49
N GLY A 821 -49.46 51.38 -29.06
CA GLY A 821 -48.68 50.48 -29.91
C GLY A 821 -47.45 49.92 -29.18
N LYS A 822 -46.75 48.97 -29.82
CA LYS A 822 -45.48 48.41 -29.35
C LYS A 822 -44.36 48.96 -30.23
N TYR A 823 -43.37 49.63 -29.62
CA TYR A 823 -42.29 50.28 -30.33
C TYR A 823 -40.94 49.75 -29.84
N THR A 824 -40.03 49.49 -30.77
CA THR A 824 -38.62 49.24 -30.44
C THR A 824 -37.94 50.60 -30.24
N ILE A 825 -37.28 50.77 -29.10
CA ILE A 825 -36.38 51.88 -28.82
C ILE A 825 -34.95 51.38 -28.77
N THR A 826 -34.05 52.07 -29.47
CA THR A 826 -32.61 51.85 -29.35
C THR A 826 -31.99 53.04 -28.61
N ALA A 827 -31.02 52.79 -27.74
CA ALA A 827 -30.22 53.84 -27.12
C ALA A 827 -28.75 53.58 -27.44
N THR A 828 -28.08 54.58 -28.02
CA THR A 828 -26.69 54.50 -28.47
C THR A 828 -25.86 55.60 -27.81
N TYR A 829 -24.70 55.24 -27.25
CA TYR A 829 -23.76 56.19 -26.68
C TYR A 829 -22.34 55.77 -27.08
N LYS A 830 -21.62 56.65 -27.79
CA LYS A 830 -20.23 56.47 -28.25
C LYS A 830 -19.94 55.05 -28.80
N GLY A 831 -20.84 54.55 -29.66
CA GLY A 831 -20.72 53.24 -30.32
C GLY A 831 -21.45 52.08 -29.65
N SER A 832 -21.73 52.14 -28.34
CA SER A 832 -22.49 51.10 -27.63
C SER A 832 -23.99 51.28 -27.81
N THR A 833 -24.72 50.23 -28.23
CA THR A 833 -26.18 50.27 -28.46
C THR A 833 -26.92 49.19 -27.68
N VAL A 834 -28.02 49.56 -27.04
CA VAL A 834 -29.01 48.62 -26.47
C VAL A 834 -30.37 48.79 -27.14
N LYS A 835 -31.13 47.70 -27.25
CA LYS A 835 -32.50 47.69 -27.78
C LYS A 835 -33.49 47.27 -26.69
N ASN A 836 -34.59 48.01 -26.56
CA ASN A 836 -35.68 47.72 -25.63
C ASN A 836 -37.05 47.93 -26.30
N THR A 837 -38.10 47.47 -25.65
CA THR A 837 -39.48 47.62 -26.10
C THR A 837 -40.24 48.61 -25.21
N LEU A 838 -40.91 49.59 -25.84
CA LEU A 838 -41.91 50.46 -25.23
C LEU A 838 -43.31 50.04 -25.69
N THR A 839 -44.14 49.60 -24.74
CA THR A 839 -45.53 49.20 -25.02
C THR A 839 -46.49 50.21 -24.42
N VAL A 840 -47.18 50.96 -25.29
CA VAL A 840 -48.21 51.93 -24.91
C VAL A 840 -49.58 51.32 -25.14
N LYS A 841 -50.32 51.03 -24.07
CA LYS A 841 -51.60 50.32 -24.15
C LYS A 841 -52.77 51.28 -24.43
N LYS A 842 -53.69 50.87 -25.31
CA LYS A 842 -54.85 51.66 -25.73
C LYS A 842 -55.88 51.76 -24.62
N VAL A 843 -56.29 52.99 -24.28
CA VAL A 843 -57.33 53.25 -23.26
C VAL A 843 -58.65 53.75 -23.83
N LEU A 844 -58.63 54.35 -25.03
CA LEU A 844 -59.83 54.87 -25.70
C LEU A 844 -60.59 53.76 -26.43
N LYS A 845 -61.85 53.59 -26.06
CA LYS A 845 -62.80 52.70 -26.73
C LYS A 845 -64.06 53.47 -27.11
N ALA A 846 -64.43 53.39 -28.38
CA ALA A 846 -65.70 53.88 -28.91
C ALA A 846 -66.21 52.85 -29.93
N LYS A 847 -67.52 52.66 -30.02
CA LYS A 847 -68.17 51.68 -30.91
C LYS A 847 -69.18 52.37 -31.80
N SER A 848 -69.43 51.82 -32.98
CA SER A 848 -70.48 52.35 -33.87
C SER A 848 -71.84 52.23 -33.18
N ALA A 849 -72.70 53.22 -33.38
CA ALA A 849 -74.02 53.28 -32.75
C ALA A 849 -75.10 53.59 -33.78
N THR A 850 -76.33 53.21 -33.43
CA THR A 850 -77.54 53.58 -34.18
C THR A 850 -78.47 54.34 -33.25
N ALA A 851 -79.08 55.41 -33.72
CA ALA A 851 -80.05 56.20 -32.95
C ALA A 851 -81.25 56.58 -33.83
N LYS A 852 -82.43 56.73 -33.24
CA LYS A 852 -83.62 57.31 -33.92
C LYS A 852 -83.50 58.83 -34.02
N LYS A 853 -84.18 59.46 -34.98
CA LYS A 853 -84.13 60.91 -35.21
C LYS A 853 -84.67 61.63 -33.98
N SER A 854 -83.88 62.54 -33.43
CA SER A 854 -84.22 63.30 -32.23
C SER A 854 -83.57 64.67 -32.28
N LYS A 855 -84.17 65.66 -31.60
CA LYS A 855 -83.56 66.99 -31.40
C LYS A 855 -82.17 66.89 -30.77
N LYS A 856 -81.89 65.85 -29.97
CA LYS A 856 -80.58 65.57 -29.35
C LYS A 856 -80.26 64.07 -29.37
N ILE A 857 -79.22 63.67 -30.09
CA ILE A 857 -78.75 62.27 -30.16
C ILE A 857 -77.51 62.08 -29.29
N LYS A 858 -77.58 61.15 -28.34
CA LYS A 858 -76.45 60.84 -27.44
C LYS A 858 -75.46 59.91 -28.13
N TYR A 859 -74.16 60.21 -28.00
CA TYR A 859 -73.07 59.33 -28.41
C TYR A 859 -71.99 59.27 -27.34
N THR A 860 -71.46 58.08 -27.08
CA THR A 860 -70.55 57.86 -25.95
C THR A 860 -69.22 57.26 -26.37
N ALA A 861 -68.18 57.53 -25.58
CA ALA A 861 -66.92 56.82 -25.62
C ALA A 861 -66.39 56.62 -24.20
N SER A 862 -65.60 55.58 -24.00
CA SER A 862 -65.02 55.25 -22.69
C SER A 862 -63.51 55.29 -22.71
N LEU A 863 -62.94 55.78 -21.61
CA LEU A 863 -61.54 55.67 -21.25
C LEU A 863 -61.41 54.70 -20.07
N LYS A 864 -60.78 53.56 -20.33
CA LYS A 864 -60.44 52.58 -19.29
C LYS A 864 -58.98 52.17 -19.42
N SER A 865 -58.31 52.00 -18.29
CA SER A 865 -56.95 51.46 -18.21
C SER A 865 -56.90 50.05 -18.82
N SER A 866 -55.70 49.53 -19.11
CA SER A 866 -55.60 48.14 -19.62
C SER A 866 -56.05 47.10 -18.61
N LYS A 867 -56.08 47.46 -17.32
CA LYS A 867 -56.64 46.65 -16.23
C LYS A 867 -58.13 46.91 -15.99
N GLY A 868 -58.81 47.67 -16.86
CA GLY A 868 -60.25 47.91 -16.79
C GLY A 868 -60.69 49.06 -15.88
N LYS A 869 -59.77 49.74 -15.17
CA LYS A 869 -60.10 50.86 -14.26
C LYS A 869 -60.56 52.08 -15.07
N ALA A 870 -61.68 52.68 -14.65
CA ALA A 870 -62.23 53.88 -15.27
C ALA A 870 -61.28 55.08 -15.15
N ILE A 871 -61.07 55.81 -16.26
CA ILE A 871 -60.30 57.05 -16.28
C ILE A 871 -61.27 58.23 -16.33
N ALA A 872 -61.58 58.79 -15.16
CA ALA A 872 -62.56 59.87 -14.96
C ALA A 872 -61.98 61.28 -15.18
N GLY A 873 -62.85 62.25 -15.48
CA GLY A 873 -62.55 63.68 -15.58
C GLY A 873 -61.77 64.11 -16.83
N LYS A 874 -61.44 63.20 -17.74
CA LYS A 874 -60.60 63.48 -18.92
C LYS A 874 -61.45 63.89 -20.12
N LYS A 875 -61.02 64.93 -20.85
CA LYS A 875 -61.70 65.45 -22.04
C LYS A 875 -61.51 64.49 -23.23
N VAL A 876 -62.61 64.03 -23.81
CA VAL A 876 -62.67 63.26 -25.07
C VAL A 876 -63.39 64.12 -26.10
N THR A 877 -62.83 64.20 -27.30
CA THR A 877 -63.41 64.97 -28.41
C THR A 877 -64.05 64.04 -29.44
N PHE A 878 -65.15 64.49 -30.04
CA PHE A 878 -65.95 63.75 -31.00
C PHE A 878 -66.16 64.66 -32.22
N LYS A 879 -65.67 64.26 -33.39
CA LYS A 879 -65.86 65.00 -34.63
C LYS A 879 -66.84 64.26 -35.53
N ILE A 880 -67.90 64.94 -35.94
CA ILE A 880 -68.95 64.43 -36.83
C ILE A 880 -69.39 65.55 -37.77
N ASN A 881 -69.49 65.29 -39.08
CA ASN A 881 -69.86 66.28 -40.11
C ASN A 881 -69.09 67.61 -40.00
N GLY A 882 -67.77 67.54 -39.86
CA GLY A 882 -66.91 68.72 -39.72
C GLY A 882 -66.95 69.41 -38.34
N LYS A 883 -68.03 69.27 -37.57
CA LYS A 883 -68.18 69.88 -36.24
C LYS A 883 -67.53 69.05 -35.13
N THR A 884 -66.89 69.73 -34.18
CA THR A 884 -66.19 69.11 -33.04
C THR A 884 -66.94 69.35 -31.75
N TYR A 885 -67.23 68.27 -31.04
CA TYR A 885 -67.84 68.26 -29.72
C TYR A 885 -66.83 67.74 -28.71
N SER A 886 -67.00 68.07 -27.43
CA SER A 886 -66.15 67.54 -26.38
C SER A 886 -66.93 67.28 -25.11
N ALA A 887 -66.59 66.20 -24.41
CA ALA A 887 -67.15 65.86 -23.11
C ALA A 887 -66.05 65.33 -22.19
N LYS A 888 -66.17 65.59 -20.89
CA LYS A 888 -65.31 64.96 -19.89
C LYS A 888 -65.87 63.59 -19.52
N THR A 889 -65.01 62.62 -19.26
CA THR A 889 -65.42 61.31 -18.75
C THR A 889 -65.98 61.43 -17.34
N ASN A 890 -67.07 60.73 -17.04
CA ASN A 890 -67.63 60.64 -15.69
C ASN A 890 -66.81 59.69 -14.78
N LYS A 891 -67.26 59.46 -13.53
CA LYS A 891 -66.62 58.53 -12.58
C LYS A 891 -66.45 57.09 -13.13
N LYS A 892 -67.30 56.67 -14.08
CA LYS A 892 -67.23 55.36 -14.78
C LYS A 892 -66.34 55.39 -16.03
N GLY A 893 -65.67 56.51 -16.31
CA GLY A 893 -64.76 56.66 -17.45
C GLY A 893 -65.46 56.92 -18.78
N VAL A 894 -66.74 57.28 -18.78
CA VAL A 894 -67.55 57.46 -20.00
C VAL A 894 -67.77 58.94 -20.28
N ALA A 895 -67.42 59.39 -21.48
CA ALA A 895 -67.69 60.72 -22.02
C ALA A 895 -68.90 60.63 -22.97
N THR A 896 -69.86 61.53 -22.79
CA THR A 896 -71.12 61.54 -23.55
C THR A 896 -71.33 62.90 -24.19
N VAL A 897 -71.57 62.94 -25.50
CA VAL A 897 -71.94 64.16 -26.24
C VAL A 897 -73.35 64.02 -26.81
N ASN A 898 -74.03 65.15 -26.94
CA ASN A 898 -75.34 65.25 -27.58
C ASN A 898 -75.20 65.99 -28.91
N PHE A 899 -75.37 65.30 -30.03
CA PHE A 899 -75.42 65.93 -31.33
C PHE A 899 -76.83 66.46 -31.58
N LYS A 900 -76.94 67.75 -31.92
CA LYS A 900 -78.24 68.40 -32.16
C LYS A 900 -78.63 68.31 -33.64
N ASN A 901 -79.92 68.04 -33.89
CA ASN A 901 -80.56 68.14 -35.20
C ASN A 901 -79.86 67.38 -36.35
N LEU A 902 -79.30 66.20 -36.09
CA LEU A 902 -78.77 65.35 -37.16
C LEU A 902 -79.94 64.80 -38.02
N LYS A 903 -79.80 64.89 -39.35
CA LYS A 903 -80.75 64.28 -40.29
C LYS A 903 -80.61 62.74 -40.25
N VAL A 904 -81.58 62.03 -40.84
CA VAL A 904 -81.46 60.58 -41.05
C VAL A 904 -80.29 60.33 -42.01
N GLY A 905 -79.38 59.43 -41.64
CA GLY A 905 -78.15 59.20 -42.40
C GLY A 905 -77.06 58.47 -41.60
N LYS A 906 -76.00 58.04 -42.27
CA LYS A 906 -74.83 57.40 -41.65
C LYS A 906 -73.69 58.41 -41.58
N TYR A 907 -73.19 58.66 -40.37
CA TYR A 907 -72.18 59.69 -40.12
C TYR A 907 -70.89 59.09 -39.56
N SER A 908 -69.76 59.43 -40.15
CA SER A 908 -68.44 59.10 -39.57
C SER A 908 -68.21 59.93 -38.31
N VAL A 909 -67.96 59.26 -37.21
CA VAL A 909 -67.60 59.84 -35.91
C VAL A 909 -66.16 59.51 -35.62
N ILE A 910 -65.31 60.53 -35.52
CA ILE A 910 -63.94 60.37 -35.06
C ILE A 910 -63.90 60.75 -33.59
N VAL A 911 -63.66 59.76 -32.73
CA VAL A 911 -63.46 59.97 -31.30
C VAL A 911 -61.97 60.07 -31.03
N LYS A 912 -61.54 61.13 -30.33
CA LYS A 912 -60.14 61.35 -29.98
C LYS A 912 -59.98 61.56 -28.49
N TYR A 913 -58.93 60.95 -27.95
CA TYR A 913 -58.41 61.21 -26.63
C TYR A 913 -56.93 61.45 -26.77
N LEU A 914 -56.51 62.70 -26.50
CA LEU A 914 -55.18 63.19 -26.87
C LEU A 914 -54.93 62.89 -28.36
N ASN A 915 -53.81 62.24 -28.68
CA ASN A 915 -53.44 61.90 -30.05
C ASN A 915 -53.93 60.52 -30.49
N SER A 916 -54.55 59.74 -29.59
CA SER A 916 -55.19 58.47 -29.96
C SER A 916 -56.57 58.73 -30.53
N GLN A 917 -56.87 58.13 -31.68
CA GLN A 917 -58.18 58.22 -32.33
C GLN A 917 -58.82 56.86 -32.58
N VAL A 918 -60.14 56.83 -32.54
CA VAL A 918 -60.97 55.71 -32.98
C VAL A 918 -61.99 56.27 -33.96
N LYS A 919 -61.96 55.82 -35.21
CA LYS A 919 -62.99 56.13 -36.21
C LYS A 919 -64.10 55.10 -36.08
N THR A 920 -65.33 55.58 -36.10
CA THR A 920 -66.54 54.79 -35.85
C THR A 920 -67.71 55.47 -36.55
N THR A 921 -68.91 54.89 -36.53
CA THR A 921 -70.06 55.42 -37.27
C THR A 921 -71.29 55.58 -36.40
N LEU A 922 -72.04 56.68 -36.60
CA LEU A 922 -73.35 56.90 -36.02
C LEU A 922 -74.41 56.87 -37.14
N LYS A 923 -75.30 55.88 -37.13
CA LYS A 923 -76.43 55.80 -38.06
C LYS A 923 -77.68 56.38 -37.41
N VAL A 924 -78.21 57.47 -37.94
CA VAL A 924 -79.49 58.05 -37.54
C VAL A 924 -80.58 57.47 -38.43
N LYS A 925 -81.56 56.78 -37.84
CA LYS A 925 -82.75 56.23 -38.52
C LYS A 925 -83.97 57.10 -38.20
N LYS A 926 -85.06 56.97 -38.96
CA LYS A 926 -86.32 57.69 -38.67
C LYS A 926 -86.75 57.50 -37.22
#